data_AF-A0A0G3ENH6-F1
#
_entry.id   AF-A0A0G3ENH6-F1
#
_cell.length_a   1.000
_cell.length_b   1.000
_cell.length_c   1.000
_cell.angle_alpha   90.00
_cell.angle_beta   90.00
_cell.angle_gamma   90.00
#
_symmetry.space_group_name_H-M   'P 1'
#
loop_
_entity.id
_entity.type
_entity.pdbx_description
1 polymer ?
#
loop_
_entity_poly.entity_id
_entity_poly.type
_entity_poly.pdbx_seq_one_letter_code
_entity_poly.pdbx_strand_id
1 'polypeptide(L)'
;MDTSTLLELYRPIWTARRVDEMEQALAHRGEAFFFIPGSGHEAAAALAPHLTAADWLHCHYRDKALALARGVSVESMFAALLARDPSGSAGRRMPDFPCDPELNILSTPTLVGNNALQAAGVAAAVKDREGAPVVYCGLGDGATQEGEFFEAVAEAVRATLPVLFVVQDNRYALSTLTAGQTFYSTPDGNPETFYGLPIRRVEGADVAACHETFGAAVAEAREHRRPQIVCMRCERLQSHTNADDHTAYRTEEDLAEAAEHGDPLRNLERMLIDAGEEASRLRAIEEECEQAVQDALAAARAGAEPEAALSAKKPLPVELTDPKREYRGTGERKLTMIAALRAALRVRLEEEDAAYVWGEDLEDPKGDVFGLAKGLSSAFPGRVRNAPLSEATIVGAAVGQALAGRRPVACLQFADFLPPAFNQIASELGTMYWRTNGRLEAPVTVLSVCGGYRPGLGPFHAQTPSAVAAHLPGIDVFLPSTAADAAGLLLAALRSDRPSIFFYPKNLLNDRSVATSEDIDRHFVPIGKARIARAGGDLTLVAWGSTMPTALRTAEAVEQAGLSVEVVDLRTLSPWDREAVFESTSKTGRLLVIDEDHQTCGMAGEVCAAVAEAQGERVRVARLGAADAYVPYHFGNQLDVLPSFRPVLEKAAEMLDCSVRWNRRAEEEEGRVTVKTLGSSPSDETVKIVELHAAAGEAVEEGAPLASVEADKATMEIEAPLAGTVEKVLLSEGDEVDVGAPLLTLVPSVEAAARPQTTDDPGIPVVEKQRSVTEAAAPATQGHERESAPTVISSICSALGSQLKTNDELVEICPGWSPDDVVQRTGIRKRHWIGEGESALSLAVDACHKLFEREGVTVNDFDAIICSTGTPPSTTPSLACRILKELSPEEGETLIPAHDINAACSGYLYALQQACDMLEHDPGARILLVTSETLSPMLNKDDPGTFFLFGDAATASLVSREQRGGNLNLRVGRPVLSAMGAEEKVLYVPSLQSGTFMEMDGRSVFRIAVRKMIDMLDRACAQEGATVDDLSLIVPHQANGRIIEAIRKAIKFPTDKVFYYIRDYGNTSSNTIPLSLEALPSDLPPGGKIGLTAFGGGFTFAAGVVETLERPQ
;
A
#
# COMPACT_ATOMS: atom_id res chain seq x y z
N MET A 1 48.97 6.80 -35.44
CA MET A 1 49.04 5.52 -34.71
C MET A 1 49.97 4.54 -35.42
N ASP A 2 50.74 3.72 -34.69
CA ASP A 2 51.61 2.69 -35.31
C ASP A 2 50.86 1.39 -35.63
N THR A 3 51.47 0.56 -36.47
CA THR A 3 50.88 -0.70 -36.94
C THR A 3 50.70 -1.74 -35.84
N SER A 4 51.56 -1.74 -34.81
CA SER A 4 51.42 -2.66 -33.68
C SER A 4 50.13 -2.40 -32.92
N THR A 5 49.86 -1.13 -32.62
CA THR A 5 48.64 -0.70 -31.92
C THR A 5 47.38 -1.00 -32.73
N LEU A 6 47.42 -0.78 -34.06
CA LEU A 6 46.31 -1.15 -34.96
C LEU A 6 46.01 -2.66 -34.90
N LEU A 7 47.04 -3.52 -34.89
CA LEU A 7 46.90 -4.98 -34.79
C LEU A 7 46.39 -5.43 -33.41
N GLU A 8 46.81 -4.76 -32.34
CA GLU A 8 46.32 -5.01 -30.98
C GLU A 8 44.81 -4.73 -30.87
N LEU A 9 44.33 -3.66 -31.51
CA LEU A 9 42.90 -3.31 -31.55
C LEU A 9 42.10 -4.20 -32.53
N TYR A 10 42.74 -4.70 -33.59
CA TYR A 10 42.08 -5.53 -34.59
C TYR A 10 41.48 -6.81 -34.00
N ARG A 11 42.21 -7.48 -33.10
CA ARG A 11 41.79 -8.73 -32.43
C ARG A 11 40.44 -8.61 -31.69
N PRO A 12 40.28 -7.73 -30.69
CA PRO A 12 39.02 -7.61 -29.95
C PRO A 12 37.88 -7.05 -30.83
N ILE A 13 38.17 -6.17 -31.80
CA ILE A 13 37.16 -5.64 -32.73
C ILE A 13 36.61 -6.76 -33.64
N TRP A 14 37.49 -7.54 -34.25
CA TRP A 14 37.09 -8.67 -35.09
C TRP A 14 36.36 -9.75 -34.28
N THR A 15 36.89 -10.07 -33.09
CA THR A 15 36.26 -11.06 -32.18
C THR A 15 34.85 -10.62 -31.77
N ALA A 16 34.64 -9.34 -31.45
CA ALA A 16 33.32 -8.81 -31.11
C ALA A 16 32.32 -8.98 -32.26
N ARG A 17 32.72 -8.62 -33.49
CA ARG A 17 31.89 -8.82 -34.69
C ARG A 17 31.52 -10.28 -34.87
N ARG A 18 32.48 -11.18 -34.66
CA ARG A 18 32.24 -12.61 -34.81
C ARG A 18 31.32 -13.18 -33.73
N VAL A 19 31.41 -12.67 -32.50
CA VAL A 19 30.49 -13.02 -31.42
C VAL A 19 29.06 -12.58 -31.75
N ASP A 20 28.85 -11.35 -32.26
CA ASP A 20 27.52 -10.89 -32.73
C ASP A 20 26.90 -11.83 -33.77
N GLU A 21 27.70 -12.27 -34.77
CA GLU A 21 27.23 -13.21 -35.80
C GLU A 21 26.86 -14.58 -35.21
N MET A 22 27.63 -15.06 -34.23
CA MET A 22 27.34 -16.33 -33.55
C MET A 22 26.09 -16.23 -32.67
N GLU A 23 25.91 -15.13 -31.94
CA GLU A 23 24.70 -14.84 -31.17
C GLU A 23 23.46 -14.82 -32.05
N GLN A 24 23.54 -14.13 -33.19
CA GLN A 24 22.46 -14.12 -34.19
C GLN A 24 22.16 -15.54 -34.71
N ALA A 25 23.20 -16.31 -35.04
CA ALA A 25 23.01 -17.68 -35.50
C ALA A 25 22.41 -18.59 -34.43
N LEU A 26 22.77 -18.42 -33.16
CA LEU A 26 22.20 -19.15 -32.03
C LEU A 26 20.73 -18.77 -31.81
N ALA A 27 20.39 -17.49 -31.91
CA ALA A 27 19.01 -17.02 -31.84
C ALA A 27 18.15 -17.59 -32.97
N HIS A 28 18.64 -17.59 -34.20
CA HIS A 28 17.95 -18.20 -35.35
C HIS A 28 17.77 -19.72 -35.23
N ARG A 29 18.62 -20.40 -34.43
CA ARG A 29 18.48 -21.83 -34.09
C ARG A 29 17.59 -22.08 -32.86
N GLY A 30 17.15 -21.03 -32.16
CA GLY A 30 16.38 -21.14 -30.92
C GLY A 30 17.21 -21.60 -29.71
N GLU A 31 18.54 -21.48 -29.77
CA GLU A 31 19.45 -21.81 -28.66
C GLU A 31 19.68 -20.62 -27.72
N ALA A 32 19.49 -19.40 -28.22
CA ALA A 32 19.49 -18.16 -27.46
C ALA A 32 18.17 -17.42 -27.72
N PHE A 33 17.72 -16.62 -26.76
CA PHE A 33 16.41 -15.95 -26.86
C PHE A 33 16.51 -14.45 -27.12
N PHE A 34 17.61 -13.82 -26.72
CA PHE A 34 17.82 -12.39 -26.83
C PHE A 34 19.30 -12.08 -27.01
N PHE A 35 19.62 -11.12 -27.88
CA PHE A 35 20.96 -10.55 -28.00
C PHE A 35 20.90 -9.11 -28.52
N ILE A 36 21.96 -8.36 -28.23
CA ILE A 36 22.14 -6.96 -28.62
C ILE A 36 23.40 -6.83 -29.47
N PRO A 37 23.28 -6.57 -30.80
CA PRO A 37 24.44 -6.38 -31.65
C PRO A 37 25.34 -5.23 -31.18
N GLY A 38 26.65 -5.45 -31.08
CA GLY A 38 27.66 -4.39 -30.92
C GLY A 38 28.11 -3.78 -32.25
N SER A 39 27.70 -4.35 -33.38
CA SER A 39 28.18 -4.01 -34.72
C SER A 39 27.99 -2.52 -35.09
N GLY A 40 29.10 -1.84 -35.36
CA GLY A 40 29.22 -0.40 -35.63
C GLY A 40 29.70 0.44 -34.43
N HIS A 41 29.80 -0.15 -33.23
CA HIS A 41 30.30 0.49 -32.00
C HIS A 41 31.73 0.03 -31.61
N GLU A 42 32.37 -0.83 -32.40
CA GLU A 42 33.57 -1.56 -31.98
C GLU A 42 34.79 -0.66 -31.72
N ALA A 43 34.83 0.55 -32.28
CA ALA A 43 35.89 1.52 -32.01
C ALA A 43 35.97 1.95 -30.54
N ALA A 44 34.96 1.67 -29.71
CA ALA A 44 35.07 1.78 -28.25
C ALA A 44 36.28 1.02 -27.69
N ALA A 45 36.73 -0.07 -28.33
CA ALA A 45 37.93 -0.82 -27.95
C ALA A 45 39.21 0.05 -27.93
N ALA A 46 39.25 1.13 -28.71
CA ALA A 46 40.37 2.06 -28.76
C ALA A 46 40.64 2.77 -27.42
N LEU A 47 39.70 2.71 -26.46
CA LEU A 47 39.91 3.22 -25.11
C LEU A 47 40.86 2.33 -24.29
N ALA A 48 40.81 1.01 -24.48
CA ALA A 48 41.49 0.04 -23.61
C ALA A 48 43.01 0.25 -23.44
N PRO A 49 43.79 0.60 -24.50
CA PRO A 49 45.23 0.85 -24.35
C PRO A 49 45.60 2.03 -23.44
N HIS A 50 44.64 2.92 -23.14
CA HIS A 50 44.85 4.08 -22.27
C HIS A 50 44.45 3.82 -20.81
N LEU A 51 43.82 2.67 -20.56
CA LEU A 51 43.39 2.27 -19.22
C LEU A 51 44.47 1.43 -18.53
N THR A 52 44.41 1.46 -17.21
CA THR A 52 45.26 0.73 -16.28
C THR A 52 44.41 -0.22 -15.44
N ALA A 53 45.05 -1.14 -14.72
CA ALA A 53 44.36 -2.03 -13.78
C ALA A 53 43.59 -1.29 -12.67
N ALA A 54 43.93 -0.02 -12.38
CA ALA A 54 43.27 0.78 -11.35
C ALA A 54 41.96 1.42 -11.83
N ASP A 55 41.73 1.52 -13.14
CA ASP A 55 40.57 2.22 -13.71
C ASP A 55 39.30 1.36 -13.65
N TRP A 56 38.14 2.03 -13.60
CA TRP A 56 36.83 1.40 -13.41
C TRP A 56 35.92 1.69 -14.60
N LEU A 57 35.08 0.73 -14.98
CA LEU A 57 34.26 0.83 -16.18
C LEU A 57 32.80 0.52 -15.85
N HIS A 58 31.91 1.46 -16.16
CA HIS A 58 30.50 1.20 -16.40
C HIS A 58 30.30 1.13 -17.92
N CYS A 59 30.30 -0.08 -18.46
CA CYS A 59 30.14 -0.32 -19.88
C CYS A 59 28.71 -0.06 -20.35
N HIS A 60 28.59 0.50 -21.54
CA HIS A 60 27.39 0.46 -22.36
C HIS A 60 27.16 -0.99 -22.84
N TYR A 61 25.92 -1.41 -23.05
CA TYR A 61 25.63 -2.77 -23.52
C TYR A 61 26.13 -3.06 -24.95
N ARG A 62 26.62 -2.05 -25.68
CA ARG A 62 27.30 -2.23 -26.98
C ARG A 62 28.84 -2.26 -26.87
N ASP A 63 29.41 -2.16 -25.67
CA ASP A 63 30.87 -2.16 -25.42
C ASP A 63 31.53 -3.54 -25.50
N LYS A 64 31.01 -4.45 -26.33
CA LYS A 64 31.54 -5.82 -26.46
C LYS A 64 33.03 -5.82 -26.83
N ALA A 65 33.40 -5.00 -27.81
CA ALA A 65 34.79 -4.86 -28.24
C ALA A 65 35.70 -4.25 -27.14
N LEU A 66 35.21 -3.27 -26.38
CA LEU A 66 35.94 -2.68 -25.24
C LEU A 66 36.10 -3.70 -24.11
N ALA A 67 35.06 -4.46 -23.78
CA ALA A 67 35.13 -5.52 -22.78
C ALA A 67 36.15 -6.60 -23.15
N LEU A 68 36.16 -7.07 -24.41
CA LEU A 68 37.16 -8.01 -24.92
C LEU A 68 38.57 -7.41 -24.88
N ALA A 69 38.75 -6.16 -25.31
CA ALA A 69 40.04 -5.48 -25.26
C ALA A 69 40.55 -5.30 -23.81
N ARG A 70 39.64 -5.22 -22.83
CA ARG A 70 39.98 -5.13 -21.41
C ARG A 70 40.29 -6.49 -20.77
N GLY A 71 39.94 -7.59 -21.43
CA GLY A 71 40.26 -8.95 -21.01
C GLY A 71 39.05 -9.83 -20.63
N VAL A 72 37.81 -9.37 -20.82
CA VAL A 72 36.62 -10.22 -20.63
C VAL A 72 36.69 -11.40 -21.59
N SER A 73 36.45 -12.61 -21.09
CA SER A 73 36.54 -13.82 -21.92
C SER A 73 35.31 -13.99 -22.81
N VAL A 74 35.51 -14.51 -24.02
CA VAL A 74 34.42 -14.88 -24.93
C VAL A 74 33.52 -15.96 -24.30
N GLU A 75 34.10 -16.87 -23.51
CA GLU A 75 33.35 -17.90 -22.79
C GLU A 75 32.33 -17.27 -21.84
N SER A 76 32.71 -16.23 -21.09
CA SER A 76 31.77 -15.55 -20.19
C SER A 76 30.61 -14.88 -20.92
N MET A 77 30.86 -14.34 -22.13
CA MET A 77 29.82 -13.75 -22.98
C MET A 77 28.83 -14.81 -23.46
N PHE A 78 29.31 -15.94 -23.98
CA PHE A 78 28.42 -17.03 -24.40
C PHE A 78 27.73 -17.74 -23.23
N ALA A 79 28.39 -17.89 -22.09
CA ALA A 79 27.76 -18.43 -20.88
C ALA A 79 26.60 -17.52 -20.42
N ALA A 80 26.76 -16.19 -20.52
CA ALA A 80 25.68 -15.24 -20.24
C ALA A 80 24.56 -15.34 -21.28
N LEU A 81 24.88 -15.38 -22.58
CA LEU A 81 23.92 -15.56 -23.67
C LEU A 81 23.05 -16.80 -23.51
N LEU A 82 23.68 -17.93 -23.18
CA LEU A 82 23.02 -19.23 -23.02
C LEU A 82 22.44 -19.43 -21.61
N ALA A 83 22.48 -18.40 -20.75
CA ALA A 83 22.02 -18.42 -19.37
C ALA A 83 22.55 -19.60 -18.53
N ARG A 84 23.87 -19.84 -18.60
CA ARG A 84 24.56 -20.95 -17.93
C ARG A 84 25.12 -20.53 -16.56
N ASP A 85 25.26 -21.49 -15.64
CA ASP A 85 25.79 -21.24 -14.28
C ASP A 85 27.18 -20.57 -14.27
N PRO A 86 28.16 -20.97 -15.14
CA PRO A 86 29.46 -20.30 -15.20
C PRO A 86 29.42 -18.82 -15.62
N SER A 87 28.26 -18.29 -16.04
CA SER A 87 28.11 -16.87 -16.30
C SER A 87 28.28 -16.05 -15.02
N GLY A 88 28.76 -14.81 -15.14
CA GLY A 88 28.92 -13.91 -13.99
C GLY A 88 27.63 -13.54 -13.24
N SER A 89 26.46 -13.99 -13.70
CA SER A 89 25.15 -13.79 -13.06
C SER A 89 24.37 -15.08 -12.80
N ALA A 90 24.90 -16.26 -13.16
CA ALA A 90 24.15 -17.52 -13.16
C ALA A 90 22.76 -17.39 -13.81
N GLY A 91 22.70 -16.76 -14.99
CA GLY A 91 21.45 -16.58 -15.75
C GLY A 91 20.48 -15.50 -15.23
N ARG A 92 20.86 -14.70 -14.22
CA ARG A 92 19.97 -13.68 -13.60
C ARG A 92 19.93 -12.33 -14.31
N ARG A 93 20.81 -12.11 -15.27
CA ARG A 93 20.88 -10.86 -16.06
C ARG A 93 20.63 -11.16 -17.53
N MET A 94 20.12 -10.16 -18.22
CA MET A 94 20.14 -10.12 -19.68
C MET A 94 21.59 -10.25 -20.18
N PRO A 95 21.80 -10.94 -21.31
CA PRO A 95 23.13 -11.02 -21.94
C PRO A 95 23.54 -9.66 -22.52
N ASP A 96 24.79 -9.57 -23.00
CA ASP A 96 25.39 -8.36 -23.59
C ASP A 96 25.64 -7.17 -22.65
N PHE A 97 25.50 -7.34 -21.33
CA PHE A 97 25.94 -6.36 -20.33
C PHE A 97 27.27 -6.80 -19.71
N PRO A 98 28.42 -6.27 -20.17
CA PRO A 98 29.72 -6.65 -19.62
C PRO A 98 29.80 -6.39 -18.12
N CYS A 99 30.30 -7.35 -17.36
CA CYS A 99 30.54 -7.22 -15.94
C CYS A 99 31.56 -8.24 -15.50
N ASP A 100 32.69 -7.74 -15.03
CA ASP A 100 33.77 -8.54 -14.47
C ASP A 100 34.47 -7.73 -13.37
N PRO A 101 34.15 -7.99 -12.09
CA PRO A 101 34.74 -7.26 -10.97
C PRO A 101 36.26 -7.41 -10.87
N GLU A 102 36.86 -8.48 -11.40
CA GLU A 102 38.32 -8.65 -11.41
C GLU A 102 39.01 -7.63 -12.35
N LEU A 103 38.26 -7.12 -13.31
CA LEU A 103 38.69 -6.10 -14.27
C LEU A 103 38.13 -4.71 -13.93
N ASN A 104 37.50 -4.53 -12.76
CA ASN A 104 36.74 -3.34 -12.36
C ASN A 104 35.63 -2.95 -13.37
N ILE A 105 35.06 -3.92 -14.07
CA ILE A 105 33.90 -3.72 -14.95
C ILE A 105 32.63 -4.00 -14.12
N LEU A 106 31.88 -2.94 -13.85
CA LEU A 106 30.72 -2.99 -12.97
C LEU A 106 29.45 -3.38 -13.72
N SER A 107 28.48 -3.91 -12.99
CA SER A 107 27.19 -4.30 -13.56
C SER A 107 26.34 -3.07 -13.87
N THR A 108 25.92 -2.93 -15.13
CA THR A 108 24.93 -1.93 -15.60
C THR A 108 23.56 -2.61 -15.78
N PRO A 109 22.42 -2.02 -15.35
CA PRO A 109 21.11 -2.57 -15.63
C PRO A 109 20.63 -2.21 -17.05
N THR A 110 19.51 -2.80 -17.47
CA THR A 110 18.81 -2.42 -18.71
C THR A 110 18.16 -1.03 -18.61
N LEU A 111 17.93 -0.51 -17.40
CA LEU A 111 17.51 0.87 -17.19
C LEU A 111 18.68 1.80 -17.51
N VAL A 112 18.63 2.37 -18.71
CA VAL A 112 19.72 3.20 -19.23
C VAL A 112 19.87 4.48 -18.40
N GLY A 113 21.10 5.01 -18.31
CA GLY A 113 21.37 6.27 -17.59
C GLY A 113 21.65 6.10 -16.09
N ASN A 114 21.05 5.11 -15.42
CA ASN A 114 21.20 4.90 -13.97
C ASN A 114 22.66 4.75 -13.49
N ASN A 115 23.51 4.12 -14.32
CA ASN A 115 24.92 3.89 -13.99
C ASN A 115 25.76 5.17 -13.97
N ALA A 116 25.27 6.30 -14.48
CA ALA A 116 26.00 7.56 -14.49
C ALA A 116 26.26 8.08 -13.06
N LEU A 117 25.25 8.01 -12.18
CA LEU A 117 25.40 8.41 -10.77
C LEU A 117 26.35 7.48 -10.00
N GLN A 118 26.30 6.18 -10.30
CA GLN A 118 27.27 5.22 -9.74
C GLN A 118 28.69 5.53 -10.20
N ALA A 119 28.90 5.88 -11.47
CA ALA A 119 30.21 6.25 -11.98
C ALA A 119 30.78 7.47 -11.24
N ALA A 120 29.94 8.48 -10.97
CA ALA A 120 30.33 9.62 -10.12
C ALA A 120 30.67 9.15 -8.70
N GLY A 121 29.87 8.26 -8.11
CA GLY A 121 30.14 7.67 -6.79
C GLY A 121 31.46 6.90 -6.70
N VAL A 122 31.74 6.02 -7.67
CA VAL A 122 33.01 5.28 -7.79
C VAL A 122 34.15 6.29 -7.87
N ALA A 123 34.03 7.29 -8.76
CA ALA A 123 35.06 8.30 -8.95
C ALA A 123 35.35 9.09 -7.67
N ALA A 124 34.33 9.43 -6.89
CA ALA A 124 34.49 10.06 -5.59
C ALA A 124 35.21 9.16 -4.57
N ALA A 125 34.99 7.85 -4.61
CA ALA A 125 35.65 6.89 -3.73
C ALA A 125 37.11 6.60 -4.11
N VAL A 126 37.43 6.66 -5.40
CA VAL A 126 38.75 6.30 -5.93
C VAL A 126 39.63 7.51 -6.27
N LYS A 127 39.09 8.73 -6.24
CA LYS A 127 39.77 9.98 -6.67
C LYS A 127 41.19 10.13 -6.15
N ASP A 128 41.41 9.82 -4.87
CA ASP A 128 42.68 10.02 -4.19
C ASP A 128 43.48 8.72 -3.99
N ARG A 129 43.09 7.63 -4.65
CA ARG A 129 43.82 6.35 -4.60
C ARG A 129 45.09 6.40 -5.44
N GLU A 130 46.07 5.60 -5.04
CA GLU A 130 47.27 5.35 -5.83
C GLU A 130 46.91 4.83 -7.24
N GLY A 131 47.73 5.17 -8.23
CA GLY A 131 47.45 4.88 -9.64
C GLY A 131 46.55 5.92 -10.33
N ALA A 132 46.04 6.92 -9.59
CA ALA A 132 45.20 7.99 -10.10
C ALA A 132 44.06 7.46 -10.99
N PRO A 133 43.19 6.56 -10.49
CA PRO A 133 42.21 5.88 -11.31
C PRO A 133 41.23 6.86 -11.97
N VAL A 134 40.79 6.50 -13.18
CA VAL A 134 39.74 7.16 -13.97
C VAL A 134 38.54 6.22 -14.03
N VAL A 135 37.33 6.80 -14.06
CA VAL A 135 36.09 6.03 -14.20
C VAL A 135 35.50 6.29 -15.58
N TYR A 136 35.36 5.24 -16.39
CA TYR A 136 34.65 5.26 -17.65
C TYR A 136 33.15 5.06 -17.43
N CYS A 137 32.34 5.90 -18.07
CA CYS A 137 30.88 5.77 -18.11
C CYS A 137 30.41 5.78 -19.57
N GLY A 138 30.18 4.60 -20.13
CA GLY A 138 29.61 4.41 -21.47
C GLY A 138 28.10 4.54 -21.45
N LEU A 139 27.55 5.32 -22.38
CA LEU A 139 26.12 5.61 -22.49
C LEU A 139 25.71 5.66 -23.96
N GLY A 140 24.49 5.26 -24.29
CA GLY A 140 23.88 5.59 -25.58
C GLY A 140 23.41 7.05 -25.62
N ASP A 141 23.31 7.63 -26.80
CA ASP A 141 22.71 8.95 -27.05
C ASP A 141 21.32 9.12 -26.41
N GLY A 142 20.45 8.12 -26.56
CA GLY A 142 19.13 8.11 -25.92
C GLY A 142 19.19 8.19 -24.39
N ALA A 143 20.16 7.54 -23.76
CA ALA A 143 20.32 7.50 -22.30
C ALA A 143 20.70 8.86 -21.70
N THR A 144 21.23 9.78 -22.52
CA THR A 144 21.61 11.13 -22.07
C THR A 144 20.41 12.03 -21.79
N GLN A 145 19.19 11.57 -22.08
CA GLN A 145 17.95 12.29 -21.79
C GLN A 145 17.40 11.98 -20.39
N GLU A 146 17.93 10.97 -19.70
CA GLU A 146 17.53 10.62 -18.34
C GLU A 146 18.03 11.66 -17.33
N GLY A 147 17.18 12.07 -16.39
CA GLY A 147 17.51 13.12 -15.41
C GLY A 147 18.79 12.83 -14.61
N GLU A 148 19.01 11.56 -14.26
CA GLU A 148 20.18 11.11 -13.50
C GLU A 148 21.51 11.27 -14.25
N PHE A 149 21.50 11.33 -15.60
CA PHE A 149 22.69 11.68 -16.37
C PHE A 149 23.12 13.13 -16.10
N PHE A 150 22.16 14.07 -16.13
CA PHE A 150 22.43 15.48 -15.85
C PHE A 150 22.97 15.67 -14.44
N GLU A 151 22.35 14.99 -13.48
CA GLU A 151 22.80 15.00 -12.09
C GLU A 151 24.22 14.44 -11.93
N ALA A 152 24.54 13.33 -12.58
CA ALA A 152 25.88 12.72 -12.53
C ALA A 152 26.97 13.64 -13.09
N VAL A 153 26.71 14.29 -14.23
CA VAL A 153 27.65 15.26 -14.80
C VAL A 153 27.80 16.47 -13.88
N ALA A 154 26.69 17.02 -13.37
CA ALA A 154 26.71 18.13 -12.44
C ALA A 154 27.50 17.80 -11.17
N GLU A 155 27.29 16.62 -10.60
CA GLU A 155 28.03 16.14 -9.43
C GLU A 155 29.52 15.95 -9.73
N ALA A 156 29.86 15.35 -10.87
CA ALA A 156 31.25 15.18 -11.29
C ALA A 156 31.97 16.52 -11.49
N VAL A 157 31.29 17.52 -12.04
CA VAL A 157 31.83 18.89 -12.16
C VAL A 157 32.01 19.51 -10.77
N ARG A 158 30.96 19.49 -9.94
CA ARG A 158 30.94 20.09 -8.60
C ARG A 158 32.02 19.52 -7.70
N ALA A 159 32.18 18.21 -7.66
CA ALA A 159 33.17 17.52 -6.84
C ALA A 159 34.52 17.33 -7.54
N THR A 160 34.66 17.80 -8.80
CA THR A 160 35.88 17.66 -9.61
C THR A 160 36.32 16.19 -9.65
N LEU A 161 35.50 15.34 -10.27
CA LEU A 161 35.68 13.89 -10.28
C LEU A 161 36.26 13.41 -11.63
N PRO A 162 37.20 12.45 -11.64
CA PRO A 162 37.85 11.94 -12.85
C PRO A 162 36.97 10.94 -13.61
N VAL A 163 35.78 11.38 -14.05
CA VAL A 163 34.83 10.57 -14.84
C VAL A 163 34.96 10.91 -16.32
N LEU A 164 35.16 9.90 -17.16
CA LEU A 164 35.09 10.01 -18.61
C LEU A 164 33.70 9.53 -19.08
N PHE A 165 32.82 10.47 -19.41
CA PHE A 165 31.53 10.18 -20.02
C PHE A 165 31.71 10.01 -21.52
N VAL A 166 31.40 8.82 -22.04
CA VAL A 166 31.43 8.54 -23.48
C VAL A 166 30.03 8.24 -23.97
N VAL A 167 29.49 9.16 -24.76
CA VAL A 167 28.21 9.00 -25.44
C VAL A 167 28.46 8.34 -26.78
N GLN A 168 27.92 7.14 -26.96
CA GLN A 168 27.96 6.38 -28.20
C GLN A 168 26.73 6.73 -29.03
N ASP A 169 26.90 7.74 -29.88
CA ASP A 169 25.84 8.35 -30.66
C ASP A 169 25.66 7.61 -31.98
N ASN A 170 24.76 6.63 -32.00
CA ASN A 170 24.36 5.96 -33.25
C ASN A 170 23.14 6.60 -33.92
N ARG A 171 22.71 7.79 -33.48
CA ARG A 171 21.58 8.58 -33.98
C ARG A 171 20.19 8.05 -33.61
N TYR A 172 20.08 6.91 -32.91
CA TYR A 172 18.81 6.23 -32.67
C TYR A 172 18.64 5.74 -31.22
N ALA A 173 17.58 6.22 -30.55
CA ALA A 173 17.01 5.60 -29.37
C ALA A 173 15.92 4.61 -29.80
N LEU A 174 16.25 3.31 -29.87
CA LEU A 174 15.43 2.27 -30.53
C LEU A 174 15.17 2.63 -32.01
N SER A 175 14.02 3.22 -32.31
CA SER A 175 13.62 3.70 -33.65
C SER A 175 13.54 5.23 -33.75
N THR A 176 13.69 5.94 -32.62
CA THR A 176 13.54 7.39 -32.56
C THR A 176 14.86 8.07 -32.87
N LEU A 177 14.86 8.99 -33.84
CA LEU A 177 16.02 9.83 -34.14
C LEU A 177 16.34 10.76 -32.97
N THR A 178 17.59 10.76 -32.51
CA THR A 178 18.02 11.56 -31.34
C THR A 178 18.52 12.96 -31.70
N ALA A 179 18.75 13.24 -32.98
CA ALA A 179 19.14 14.57 -33.46
C ALA A 179 18.14 15.64 -32.99
N GLY A 180 18.65 16.72 -32.40
CA GLY A 180 17.82 17.77 -31.81
C GLY A 180 17.20 17.44 -30.45
N GLN A 181 17.46 16.27 -29.86
CA GLN A 181 16.89 15.82 -28.58
C GLN A 181 17.94 15.57 -27.50
N THR A 182 19.23 15.76 -27.78
CA THR A 182 20.32 15.53 -26.81
C THR A 182 20.98 16.82 -26.36
N PHE A 183 21.76 16.78 -25.28
CA PHE A 183 22.44 17.99 -24.77
C PHE A 183 23.52 18.54 -25.73
N TYR A 184 24.02 17.71 -26.65
CA TYR A 184 25.07 18.05 -27.62
C TYR A 184 24.55 18.22 -29.05
N SER A 185 23.26 17.93 -29.29
CA SER A 185 22.52 18.20 -30.51
C SER A 185 21.09 18.63 -30.15
N THR A 186 20.89 19.95 -30.07
CA THR A 186 19.62 20.59 -29.71
C THR A 186 18.91 21.14 -30.95
N PRO A 187 17.63 21.57 -30.86
CA PRO A 187 16.92 22.16 -31.99
C PRO A 187 17.59 23.44 -32.53
N ASP A 188 18.33 24.15 -31.67
CA ASP A 188 19.00 25.41 -31.99
C ASP A 188 20.46 25.23 -32.46
N GLY A 189 20.98 23.99 -32.48
CA GLY A 189 22.32 23.68 -32.97
C GLY A 189 23.05 22.63 -32.14
N ASN A 190 24.37 22.57 -32.28
CA ASN A 190 25.22 21.59 -31.59
C ASN A 190 26.14 22.33 -30.60
N PRO A 191 25.80 22.39 -29.29
CA PRO A 191 26.61 23.09 -28.29
C PRO A 191 28.02 22.53 -28.17
N GLU A 192 29.04 23.38 -27.99
CA GLU A 192 30.44 22.93 -27.82
C GLU A 192 30.81 22.60 -26.36
N THR A 193 29.96 22.98 -25.40
CA THR A 193 30.20 22.76 -23.98
C THR A 193 28.94 22.34 -23.25
N PHE A 194 29.09 21.56 -22.18
CA PHE A 194 28.00 21.18 -21.28
C PHE A 194 28.47 21.25 -19.83
N TYR A 195 27.73 21.97 -18.96
CA TYR A 195 28.18 22.33 -17.60
C TYR A 195 29.60 22.93 -17.54
N GLY A 196 30.02 23.65 -18.59
CA GLY A 196 31.35 24.23 -18.71
C GLY A 196 32.45 23.24 -19.13
N LEU A 197 32.12 21.96 -19.37
CA LEU A 197 33.02 20.97 -19.94
C LEU A 197 33.01 21.03 -21.47
N PRO A 198 34.17 20.99 -22.15
CA PRO A 198 34.22 20.83 -23.60
C PRO A 198 33.63 19.48 -24.04
N ILE A 199 32.87 19.48 -25.13
CA ILE A 199 32.36 18.26 -25.76
C ILE A 199 33.32 17.85 -26.88
N ARG A 200 34.10 16.79 -26.67
CA ARG A 200 34.97 16.22 -27.71
C ARG A 200 34.14 15.35 -28.63
N ARG A 201 34.23 15.55 -29.95
CA ARG A 201 33.50 14.76 -30.95
C ARG A 201 34.47 13.95 -31.78
N VAL A 202 34.12 12.69 -32.04
CA VAL A 202 34.93 11.79 -32.86
C VAL A 202 34.05 10.85 -33.68
N GLU A 203 34.47 10.54 -34.91
CA GLU A 203 33.79 9.59 -35.78
C GLU A 203 34.20 8.16 -35.39
N GLY A 204 33.25 7.37 -34.91
CA GLY A 204 33.43 5.98 -34.45
C GLY A 204 33.81 5.01 -35.55
N ALA A 205 33.69 5.39 -36.82
CA ALA A 205 34.18 4.61 -37.96
C ALA A 205 35.71 4.74 -38.16
N ASP A 206 36.37 5.70 -37.48
CA ASP A 206 37.82 5.93 -37.53
C ASP A 206 38.48 5.52 -36.19
N VAL A 207 38.97 4.28 -36.14
CA VAL A 207 39.57 3.69 -34.93
C VAL A 207 40.82 4.46 -34.46
N ALA A 208 41.60 5.06 -35.37
CA ALA A 208 42.78 5.84 -34.99
C ALA A 208 42.39 7.18 -34.36
N ALA A 209 41.40 7.87 -34.92
CA ALA A 209 40.88 9.10 -34.34
C ALA A 209 40.25 8.85 -32.96
N CYS A 210 39.53 7.75 -32.80
CA CYS A 210 39.00 7.29 -31.50
C CYS A 210 40.12 7.07 -30.48
N HIS A 211 41.18 6.33 -30.85
CA HIS A 211 42.34 6.11 -29.99
C HIS A 211 42.97 7.43 -29.54
N GLU A 212 43.27 8.34 -30.47
CA GLU A 212 43.88 9.64 -30.13
C GLU A 212 42.97 10.50 -29.22
N THR A 213 41.67 10.53 -29.50
CA THR A 213 40.68 11.29 -28.71
C THR A 213 40.52 10.72 -27.30
N PHE A 214 40.41 9.40 -27.18
CA PHE A 214 40.31 8.72 -25.89
C PHE A 214 41.58 8.87 -25.07
N GLY A 215 42.76 8.71 -25.69
CA GLY A 215 44.04 8.92 -25.01
C GLY A 215 44.16 10.32 -24.43
N ALA A 216 43.80 11.35 -25.20
CA ALA A 216 43.78 12.73 -24.71
C ALA A 216 42.79 12.93 -23.56
N ALA A 217 41.56 12.41 -23.67
CA ALA A 217 40.53 12.55 -22.64
C ALA A 217 40.90 11.80 -21.34
N VAL A 218 41.43 10.57 -21.43
CA VAL A 218 41.89 9.81 -20.26
C VAL A 218 43.08 10.50 -19.61
N ALA A 219 44.04 10.99 -20.38
CA ALA A 219 45.19 11.73 -19.85
C ALA A 219 44.73 12.97 -19.07
N GLU A 220 43.81 13.75 -19.63
CA GLU A 220 43.27 14.96 -18.98
C GLU A 220 42.49 14.64 -17.70
N ALA A 221 41.61 13.62 -17.75
CA ALA A 221 40.88 13.16 -16.58
C ALA A 221 41.83 12.67 -15.47
N ARG A 222 42.89 11.97 -15.85
CA ARG A 222 43.89 11.44 -14.92
C ARG A 222 44.75 12.54 -14.31
N GLU A 223 45.26 13.46 -15.12
CA GLU A 223 46.18 14.52 -14.70
C GLU A 223 45.46 15.61 -13.89
N HIS A 224 44.32 16.09 -14.37
CA HIS A 224 43.62 17.23 -13.76
C HIS A 224 42.52 16.81 -12.78
N ARG A 225 42.24 15.50 -12.68
CA ARG A 225 41.18 14.93 -11.85
C ARG A 225 39.80 15.52 -12.14
N ARG A 226 39.54 15.88 -13.40
CA ARG A 226 38.30 16.54 -13.86
C ARG A 226 37.50 15.64 -14.78
N PRO A 227 36.17 15.80 -14.83
CA PRO A 227 35.36 15.02 -15.74
C PRO A 227 35.61 15.43 -17.19
N GLN A 228 35.38 14.50 -18.11
CA GLN A 228 35.54 14.68 -19.56
C GLN A 228 34.31 14.15 -20.28
N ILE A 229 33.96 14.76 -21.41
CA ILE A 229 32.84 14.33 -22.27
C ILE A 229 33.37 14.05 -23.67
N VAL A 230 33.09 12.84 -24.18
CA VAL A 230 33.33 12.44 -25.56
C VAL A 230 32.02 11.96 -26.18
N CYS A 231 31.61 12.58 -27.28
CA CYS A 231 30.55 12.09 -28.16
C CYS A 231 31.19 11.34 -29.32
N MET A 232 31.14 10.01 -29.28
CA MET A 232 31.61 9.13 -30.35
C MET A 232 30.44 8.80 -31.27
N ARG A 233 30.46 9.34 -32.49
CA ARG A 233 29.42 9.08 -33.49
C ARG A 233 29.61 7.68 -34.07
N CYS A 234 28.73 6.77 -33.69
CA CYS A 234 28.74 5.37 -34.11
C CYS A 234 27.76 5.17 -35.28
N GLU A 235 27.85 4.01 -35.92
CA GLU A 235 26.77 3.52 -36.78
C GLU A 235 26.12 2.31 -36.09
N ARG A 236 24.85 2.03 -36.40
CA ARG A 236 24.17 0.80 -35.95
C ARG A 236 23.98 -0.11 -37.15
N LEU A 237 24.93 -1.00 -37.39
CA LEU A 237 24.96 -1.83 -38.63
C LEU A 237 23.89 -2.92 -38.67
N GLN A 238 23.30 -3.26 -37.52
CA GLN A 238 22.21 -4.22 -37.38
C GLN A 238 20.99 -3.59 -36.70
N SER A 239 19.89 -4.34 -36.54
CA SER A 239 18.74 -3.91 -35.74
C SER A 239 19.12 -3.59 -34.29
N HIS A 240 18.25 -2.88 -33.56
CA HIS A 240 18.51 -2.52 -32.17
C HIS A 240 18.77 -3.76 -31.29
N THR A 241 17.95 -4.80 -31.48
CA THR A 241 18.04 -6.15 -30.89
C THR A 241 17.51 -7.16 -31.91
N ASN A 242 17.56 -8.44 -31.58
CA ASN A 242 16.91 -9.50 -32.38
C ASN A 242 15.37 -9.43 -32.40
N ALA A 243 14.76 -8.61 -31.54
CA ALA A 243 13.32 -8.34 -31.52
C ALA A 243 12.91 -7.09 -32.31
N ASP A 244 13.86 -6.43 -32.97
CA ASP A 244 13.67 -5.21 -33.75
C ASP A 244 13.99 -5.43 -35.24
N ASP A 245 13.35 -4.63 -36.10
CA ASP A 245 13.62 -4.62 -37.54
C ASP A 245 13.87 -3.17 -38.00
N HIS A 246 15.13 -2.84 -38.21
CA HIS A 246 15.52 -1.51 -38.62
C HIS A 246 15.02 -1.09 -40.01
N THR A 247 14.61 -2.04 -40.86
CA THR A 247 14.07 -1.74 -42.20
C THR A 247 12.69 -1.08 -42.12
N ALA A 248 12.03 -1.17 -40.97
CA ALA A 248 10.76 -0.51 -40.72
C ALA A 248 10.88 1.03 -40.60
N TYR A 249 12.07 1.55 -40.28
CA TYR A 249 12.29 2.99 -40.05
C TYR A 249 13.58 3.55 -40.67
N ARG A 250 14.37 2.73 -41.37
CA ARG A 250 15.55 3.14 -42.14
C ARG A 250 15.35 2.80 -43.62
N THR A 251 15.85 3.67 -44.49
CA THR A 251 15.80 3.44 -45.94
C THR A 251 16.91 2.49 -46.38
N GLU A 252 16.72 1.78 -47.50
CA GLU A 252 17.78 0.94 -48.09
C GLU A 252 19.05 1.75 -48.39
N GLU A 253 18.90 3.02 -48.78
CA GLU A 253 20.00 3.94 -49.03
C GLU A 253 20.81 4.23 -47.75
N ASP A 254 20.15 4.57 -46.63
CA ASP A 254 20.82 4.81 -45.35
C ASP A 254 21.50 3.53 -44.82
N LEU A 255 20.91 2.35 -45.02
CA LEU A 255 21.52 1.08 -44.67
C LEU A 255 22.75 0.74 -45.53
N ALA A 256 22.71 1.05 -46.84
CA ALA A 256 23.83 0.85 -47.73
C ALA A 256 25.00 1.80 -47.40
N GLU A 257 24.70 3.07 -47.14
CA GLU A 257 25.68 4.07 -46.72
C GLU A 257 26.35 3.68 -45.39
N ALA A 258 25.54 3.26 -44.41
CA ALA A 258 26.02 2.74 -43.13
C ALA A 258 27.00 1.57 -43.29
N ALA A 259 26.69 0.60 -44.17
CA ALA A 259 27.53 -0.56 -44.41
C ALA A 259 28.82 -0.25 -45.19
N GLU A 260 28.83 0.79 -46.03
CA GLU A 260 29.98 1.17 -46.84
C GLU A 260 30.98 2.04 -46.05
N HIS A 261 30.49 2.98 -45.24
CA HIS A 261 31.32 4.00 -44.60
C HIS A 261 31.35 3.93 -43.07
N GLY A 262 30.30 3.37 -42.45
CA GLY A 262 30.13 3.33 -41.00
C GLY A 262 30.73 2.11 -40.31
N ASP A 263 31.34 1.17 -41.03
CA ASP A 263 31.90 -0.07 -40.43
C ASP A 263 33.36 0.11 -39.94
N PRO A 264 33.60 0.20 -38.62
CA PRO A 264 34.93 0.41 -38.07
C PRO A 264 35.88 -0.76 -38.31
N LEU A 265 35.38 -2.00 -38.40
CA LEU A 265 36.21 -3.17 -38.67
C LEU A 265 36.79 -3.11 -40.08
N ARG A 266 35.94 -2.88 -41.09
CA ARG A 266 36.37 -2.74 -42.50
C ARG A 266 37.34 -1.58 -42.69
N ASN A 267 37.07 -0.47 -42.02
CA ASN A 267 37.96 0.70 -42.07
C ASN A 267 39.31 0.40 -41.43
N LEU A 268 39.34 -0.29 -40.29
CA LEU A 268 40.58 -0.72 -39.63
C LEU A 268 41.40 -1.70 -40.49
N GLU A 269 40.75 -2.66 -41.17
CA GLU A 269 41.41 -3.56 -42.12
C GLU A 269 42.08 -2.79 -43.25
N ARG A 270 41.36 -1.84 -43.85
CA ARG A 270 41.91 -0.98 -44.91
C ARG A 270 43.11 -0.19 -44.40
N MET A 271 43.02 0.38 -43.18
CA MET A 271 44.13 1.11 -42.56
C MET A 271 45.36 0.23 -42.34
N LEU A 272 45.18 -1.02 -41.90
CA LEU A 272 46.28 -1.98 -41.70
C LEU A 272 46.96 -2.34 -43.03
N ILE A 273 46.17 -2.61 -44.08
CA ILE A 273 46.69 -2.90 -45.43
C ILE A 273 47.43 -1.68 -46.00
N ASP A 274 46.85 -0.49 -45.89
CA ASP A 274 47.46 0.76 -46.36
C ASP A 274 48.73 1.10 -45.58
N ALA A 275 48.82 0.71 -44.31
CA ALA A 275 50.03 0.80 -43.49
C ALA A 275 51.10 -0.27 -43.82
N GLY A 276 50.83 -1.15 -44.78
CA GLY A 276 51.78 -2.13 -45.30
C GLY A 276 51.73 -3.52 -44.65
N GLU A 277 50.70 -3.83 -43.85
CA GLU A 277 50.51 -5.19 -43.33
C GLU A 277 50.02 -6.16 -44.41
N GLU A 278 50.50 -7.40 -44.34
CA GLU A 278 50.08 -8.43 -45.28
C GLU A 278 48.69 -8.98 -44.92
N ALA A 279 47.81 -9.08 -45.91
CA ALA A 279 46.50 -9.72 -45.76
C ALA A 279 46.57 -11.21 -45.31
N SER A 280 47.74 -11.86 -45.42
CA SER A 280 48.00 -13.19 -44.85
C SER A 280 48.04 -13.18 -43.32
N ARG A 281 48.60 -12.11 -42.72
CA ARG A 281 48.72 -11.96 -41.27
C ARG A 281 47.38 -11.65 -40.62
N LEU A 282 46.56 -10.81 -41.26
CA LEU A 282 45.20 -10.53 -40.79
C LEU A 282 44.38 -11.83 -40.77
N ARG A 283 44.39 -12.60 -41.87
CA ARG A 283 43.73 -13.91 -41.93
C ARG A 283 44.21 -14.89 -40.86
N ALA A 284 45.50 -14.92 -40.53
CA ALA A 284 46.01 -15.76 -39.45
C ALA A 284 45.46 -15.34 -38.07
N ILE A 285 45.29 -14.03 -37.83
CA ILE A 285 44.65 -13.50 -36.62
C ILE A 285 43.17 -13.88 -36.59
N GLU A 286 42.47 -13.73 -37.70
CA GLU A 286 41.05 -14.09 -37.84
C GLU A 286 40.82 -15.58 -37.58
N GLU A 287 41.66 -16.46 -38.13
CA GLU A 287 41.61 -17.92 -37.89
C GLU A 287 41.85 -18.28 -36.41
N GLU A 288 42.81 -17.61 -35.75
CA GLU A 288 43.07 -17.79 -34.32
C GLU A 288 41.87 -17.36 -33.46
N CYS A 289 41.32 -16.17 -33.76
CA CYS A 289 40.15 -15.64 -33.07
C CYS A 289 38.91 -16.51 -33.32
N GLU A 290 38.68 -17.01 -34.54
CA GLU A 290 37.59 -17.91 -34.87
C GLU A 290 37.66 -19.18 -34.02
N GLN A 291 38.84 -19.81 -33.94
CA GLN A 291 39.02 -21.01 -33.14
C GLN A 291 38.71 -20.74 -31.66
N ALA A 292 39.18 -19.62 -31.11
CA ALA A 292 38.89 -19.23 -29.73
C ALA A 292 37.40 -18.99 -29.48
N VAL A 293 36.68 -18.37 -30.44
CA VAL A 293 35.22 -18.17 -30.37
C VAL A 293 34.48 -19.51 -30.38
N GLN A 294 34.86 -20.44 -31.26
CA GLN A 294 34.24 -21.77 -31.32
C GLN A 294 34.50 -22.59 -30.04
N ASP A 295 35.72 -22.55 -29.52
CA ASP A 295 36.08 -23.24 -28.28
C ASP A 295 35.33 -22.68 -27.08
N ALA A 296 35.22 -21.35 -26.99
CA ALA A 296 34.45 -20.65 -25.96
C ALA A 296 32.95 -21.00 -26.02
N LEU A 297 32.37 -21.07 -27.22
CA LEU A 297 30.97 -21.48 -27.38
C LEU A 297 30.76 -22.93 -26.96
N ALA A 298 31.70 -23.83 -27.30
CA ALA A 298 31.64 -25.23 -26.88
C ALA A 298 31.73 -25.36 -25.35
N ALA A 299 32.62 -24.60 -24.71
CA ALA A 299 32.75 -24.54 -23.25
C ALA A 299 31.47 -24.01 -22.57
N ALA A 300 30.92 -22.89 -23.07
CA ALA A 300 29.68 -22.32 -22.56
C ALA A 300 28.51 -23.32 -22.66
N ARG A 301 28.36 -24.02 -23.79
CA ARG A 301 27.35 -25.07 -23.97
C ARG A 301 27.52 -26.25 -23.00
N ALA A 302 28.75 -26.56 -22.61
CA ALA A 302 29.05 -27.61 -21.63
C ALA A 302 28.81 -27.16 -20.17
N GLY A 303 28.57 -25.86 -19.94
CA GLY A 303 28.28 -25.30 -18.62
C GLY A 303 27.02 -25.87 -17.98
N ALA A 304 27.03 -25.98 -16.65
CA ALA A 304 25.88 -26.41 -15.88
C ALA A 304 24.68 -25.46 -16.05
N GLU A 305 23.47 -26.00 -15.90
CA GLU A 305 22.25 -25.20 -15.77
C GLU A 305 22.26 -24.45 -14.43
N PRO A 306 21.83 -23.19 -14.37
CA PRO A 306 21.77 -22.43 -13.12
C PRO A 306 20.61 -22.90 -12.23
N GLU A 307 20.77 -22.72 -10.92
CA GLU A 307 19.70 -22.92 -9.95
C GLU A 307 18.91 -21.62 -9.69
N ALA A 308 17.60 -21.75 -9.46
CA ALA A 308 16.74 -20.61 -9.16
C ALA A 308 17.05 -20.03 -7.77
N ALA A 309 17.45 -18.76 -7.72
CA ALA A 309 17.64 -18.03 -6.47
C ALA A 309 16.34 -17.37 -5.99
N LEU A 310 15.69 -17.97 -4.99
CA LEU A 310 14.40 -17.52 -4.45
C LEU A 310 14.51 -16.34 -3.45
N SER A 311 15.71 -15.80 -3.26
CA SER A 311 15.96 -14.62 -2.43
C SER A 311 17.01 -13.73 -3.07
N ALA A 312 16.73 -12.42 -3.09
CA ALA A 312 17.70 -11.41 -3.50
C ALA A 312 18.64 -10.97 -2.36
N LYS A 313 18.38 -11.43 -1.14
CA LYS A 313 19.10 -11.01 0.06
C LYS A 313 20.35 -11.87 0.27
N LYS A 314 21.48 -11.22 0.53
CA LYS A 314 22.68 -11.89 1.08
C LYS A 314 22.32 -12.56 2.43
N PRO A 315 22.73 -13.82 2.66
CA PRO A 315 22.52 -14.47 3.95
C PRO A 315 23.17 -13.68 5.09
N LEU A 316 22.45 -13.53 6.20
CA LEU A 316 22.97 -12.86 7.40
C LEU A 316 23.88 -13.81 8.20
N PRO A 317 24.98 -13.31 8.78
CA PRO A 317 25.70 -14.02 9.85
C PRO A 317 24.77 -14.35 11.01
N VAL A 318 24.92 -15.55 11.61
CA VAL A 318 24.09 -16.02 12.72
C VAL A 318 24.18 -15.08 13.93
N GLU A 319 25.34 -14.45 14.11
CA GLU A 319 25.64 -13.47 15.13
C GLU A 319 24.70 -12.26 15.10
N LEU A 320 24.20 -11.89 13.92
CA LEU A 320 23.32 -10.74 13.72
C LEU A 320 21.84 -11.09 13.89
N THR A 321 21.50 -12.36 14.07
CA THR A 321 20.11 -12.84 14.21
C THR A 321 19.84 -13.57 15.54
N ASP A 322 20.89 -13.83 16.35
CA ASP A 322 20.76 -14.51 17.65
C ASP A 322 20.18 -13.59 18.75
N PRO A 323 18.96 -13.86 19.25
CA PRO A 323 18.33 -13.04 20.29
C PRO A 323 19.05 -13.11 21.64
N LYS A 324 19.87 -14.14 21.89
CA LYS A 324 20.63 -14.25 23.16
C LYS A 324 21.71 -13.19 23.32
N ARG A 325 22.08 -12.54 22.22
CA ARG A 325 23.08 -11.47 22.20
C ARG A 325 22.48 -10.09 22.40
N GLU A 326 21.14 -9.97 22.41
CA GLU A 326 20.46 -8.68 22.53
C GLU A 326 20.94 -7.94 23.78
N TYR A 327 21.37 -6.70 23.59
CA TYR A 327 21.77 -5.79 24.65
C TYR A 327 21.21 -4.41 24.36
N ARG A 328 20.33 -3.94 25.26
CA ARG A 328 19.55 -2.69 25.12
C ARG A 328 19.93 -1.64 26.18
N GLY A 329 21.13 -1.76 26.76
CA GLY A 329 21.66 -0.80 27.73
C GLY A 329 21.30 -1.08 29.19
N THR A 330 22.18 -0.67 30.11
CA THR A 330 21.98 -0.79 31.59
C THR A 330 22.47 0.42 32.39
N GLY A 331 23.03 1.45 31.75
CA GLY A 331 23.60 2.62 32.42
C GLY A 331 22.56 3.61 32.96
N GLU A 332 22.97 4.44 33.93
CA GLU A 332 22.09 5.40 34.61
C GLU A 332 21.79 6.67 33.78
N ARG A 333 22.77 7.14 32.99
CA ARG A 333 22.58 8.33 32.15
C ARG A 333 21.82 7.98 30.89
N LYS A 334 20.71 8.68 30.65
CA LYS A 334 19.82 8.42 29.51
C LYS A 334 20.06 9.34 28.31
N LEU A 335 20.01 8.76 27.11
CA LEU A 335 20.07 9.38 25.79
C LEU A 335 18.72 9.23 25.10
N THR A 336 18.23 10.31 24.49
CA THR A 336 17.08 10.29 23.58
C THR A 336 17.41 9.49 22.31
N MET A 337 16.40 9.13 21.51
CA MET A 337 16.60 8.34 20.28
C MET A 337 17.54 9.05 19.30
N ILE A 338 17.40 10.37 19.11
CA ILE A 338 18.31 11.14 18.24
C ILE A 338 19.75 11.10 18.74
N ALA A 339 19.97 11.20 20.05
CA ALA A 339 21.30 11.13 20.65
C ALA A 339 21.90 9.72 20.54
N ALA A 340 21.08 8.68 20.68
CA ALA A 340 21.49 7.28 20.55
C ALA A 340 21.85 6.92 19.10
N LEU A 341 21.05 7.34 18.10
CA LEU A 341 21.36 7.17 16.67
C LEU A 341 22.66 7.89 16.29
N ARG A 342 22.85 9.13 16.74
CA ARG A 342 24.09 9.89 16.56
C ARG A 342 25.30 9.17 17.16
N ALA A 343 25.15 8.60 18.35
CA ALA A 343 26.21 7.83 18.99
C ALA A 343 26.51 6.53 18.23
N ALA A 344 25.49 5.86 17.68
CA ALA A 344 25.69 4.68 16.83
C ALA A 344 26.44 5.03 15.53
N LEU A 345 26.12 6.16 14.88
CA LEU A 345 26.89 6.65 13.73
C LEU A 345 28.35 6.96 14.11
N ARG A 346 28.58 7.58 15.28
CA ARG A 346 29.94 7.79 15.80
C ARG A 346 30.69 6.48 15.97
N VAL A 347 30.10 5.49 16.65
CA VAL A 347 30.71 4.16 16.85
C VAL A 347 31.10 3.56 15.51
N ARG A 348 30.21 3.62 14.50
CA ARG A 348 30.53 3.11 13.17
C ARG A 348 31.72 3.83 12.52
N LEU A 349 31.78 5.15 12.64
CA LEU A 349 32.87 5.96 12.10
C LEU A 349 34.21 5.69 12.80
N GLU A 350 34.18 5.36 14.10
CA GLU A 350 35.36 4.96 14.90
C GLU A 350 35.83 3.54 14.57
N GLU A 351 34.90 2.61 14.30
CA GLU A 351 35.21 1.20 14.04
C GLU A 351 35.77 0.96 12.63
N GLU A 352 35.33 1.72 11.62
CA GLU A 352 35.68 1.43 10.22
C GLU A 352 36.00 2.70 9.43
N ASP A 353 37.24 2.83 8.94
CA ASP A 353 37.69 3.98 8.13
C ASP A 353 36.92 4.15 6.81
N ALA A 354 36.38 3.05 6.26
CA ALA A 354 35.57 3.07 5.04
C ALA A 354 34.14 3.60 5.28
N ALA A 355 33.70 3.76 6.53
CA ALA A 355 32.39 4.31 6.84
C ALA A 355 32.30 5.78 6.48
N TYR A 356 31.19 6.16 5.84
CA TYR A 356 30.97 7.48 5.26
C TYR A 356 29.50 7.88 5.44
N VAL A 357 29.21 9.10 5.87
CA VAL A 357 27.83 9.60 6.05
C VAL A 357 27.61 10.76 5.07
N TRP A 358 26.58 10.63 4.23
CA TRP A 358 26.34 11.50 3.07
C TRP A 358 24.88 11.85 2.94
N GLY A 359 24.56 13.13 2.82
CA GLY A 359 23.18 13.59 2.73
C GLY A 359 23.08 15.09 2.98
N GLU A 360 21.86 15.59 3.09
CA GLU A 360 21.60 17.02 3.20
C GLU A 360 21.79 17.53 4.64
N ASP A 361 22.37 18.73 4.78
CA ASP A 361 22.53 19.47 6.04
C ASP A 361 23.34 18.77 7.17
N LEU A 362 24.06 17.69 6.89
CA LEU A 362 24.77 16.86 7.87
C LEU A 362 25.97 17.54 8.55
N GLU A 363 26.61 18.52 7.89
CA GLU A 363 27.82 19.14 8.44
C GLU A 363 27.52 20.11 9.60
N ASP A 364 28.53 20.28 10.46
CA ASP A 364 28.48 21.18 11.61
C ASP A 364 28.42 22.64 11.17
N PRO A 365 27.77 23.52 11.98
CA PRO A 365 27.28 23.29 13.35
C PRO A 365 25.86 22.70 13.44
N LYS A 366 25.18 22.49 12.29
CA LYS A 366 23.77 22.10 12.25
C LYS A 366 23.59 20.61 12.57
N GLY A 367 24.19 19.74 11.76
CA GLY A 367 24.12 18.30 11.98
C GLY A 367 22.78 17.66 11.61
N ASP A 368 22.21 18.05 10.47
CA ASP A 368 20.87 17.77 9.92
C ASP A 368 19.72 18.61 10.53
N VAL A 369 18.49 18.44 10.00
CA VAL A 369 17.30 19.18 10.45
C VAL A 369 17.01 19.00 11.95
N PHE A 370 17.35 17.83 12.52
CA PHE A 370 17.06 17.43 13.90
C PHE A 370 18.31 17.32 14.79
N GLY A 371 19.52 17.49 14.26
CA GLY A 371 20.78 17.31 14.97
C GLY A 371 21.31 15.87 15.00
N LEU A 372 20.88 14.97 14.10
CA LEU A 372 21.33 13.58 14.00
C LEU A 372 22.85 13.46 13.84
N ALA A 373 23.45 14.31 13.02
CA ALA A 373 24.88 14.29 12.71
C ALA A 373 25.69 15.36 13.48
N LYS A 374 25.06 16.05 14.44
CA LYS A 374 25.67 17.18 15.16
C LYS A 374 26.94 16.76 15.90
N GLY A 375 28.05 17.41 15.55
CA GLY A 375 29.42 17.19 16.03
C GLY A 375 30.19 16.12 15.27
N LEU A 376 29.58 15.38 14.33
CA LEU A 376 30.25 14.27 13.65
C LEU A 376 31.18 14.76 12.53
N SER A 377 30.81 15.78 11.77
CA SER A 377 31.67 16.28 10.67
C SER A 377 32.96 16.92 11.18
N SER A 378 32.92 17.56 12.36
CA SER A 378 34.10 18.10 13.03
C SER A 378 34.99 16.99 13.61
N ALA A 379 34.39 15.91 14.12
CA ALA A 379 35.10 14.77 14.67
C ALA A 379 35.71 13.86 13.59
N PHE A 380 35.06 13.74 12.44
CA PHE A 380 35.47 12.91 11.30
C PHE A 380 35.54 13.73 10.00
N PRO A 381 36.49 14.67 9.86
CA PRO A 381 36.59 15.54 8.71
C PRO A 381 36.66 14.76 7.40
N GLY A 382 35.81 15.14 6.44
CA GLY A 382 35.77 14.52 5.11
C GLY A 382 35.03 13.18 5.04
N ARG A 383 34.53 12.65 6.17
CA ARG A 383 33.76 11.39 6.22
C ARG A 383 32.27 11.57 6.53
N VAL A 384 31.89 12.72 7.10
CA VAL A 384 30.49 13.17 7.20
C VAL A 384 30.37 14.44 6.37
N ARG A 385 29.60 14.40 5.28
CA ARG A 385 29.59 15.48 4.27
C ARG A 385 28.21 15.79 3.72
N ASN A 386 28.04 17.06 3.36
CA ASN A 386 26.85 17.54 2.66
C ASN A 386 26.81 17.07 1.21
N ALA A 387 25.67 16.52 0.82
CA ALA A 387 25.28 16.21 -0.54
C ALA A 387 24.64 17.42 -1.25
N PRO A 388 24.53 17.43 -2.58
CA PRO A 388 23.59 18.33 -3.27
C PRO A 388 22.14 17.96 -2.92
N LEU A 389 21.23 18.89 -3.17
CA LEU A 389 19.78 18.71 -2.94
C LEU A 389 19.15 17.85 -4.05
N SER A 390 19.52 16.56 -4.08
CA SER A 390 18.98 15.54 -4.98
C SER A 390 19.13 14.15 -4.36
N GLU A 391 18.00 13.49 -4.13
CA GLU A 391 17.93 12.20 -3.46
C GLU A 391 18.43 11.06 -4.37
N ALA A 392 18.18 11.12 -5.68
CA ALA A 392 18.75 10.19 -6.65
C ALA A 392 20.28 10.28 -6.63
N THR A 393 20.86 11.49 -6.63
CA THR A 393 22.31 11.68 -6.51
C THR A 393 22.85 11.12 -5.20
N ILE A 394 22.17 11.36 -4.07
CA ILE A 394 22.58 10.84 -2.76
C ILE A 394 22.69 9.31 -2.78
N VAL A 395 21.65 8.61 -3.26
CA VAL A 395 21.62 7.16 -3.26
C VAL A 395 22.53 6.57 -4.35
N GLY A 396 22.45 7.07 -5.59
CA GLY A 396 23.23 6.54 -6.72
C GLY A 396 24.74 6.71 -6.53
N ALA A 397 25.19 7.87 -6.03
CA ALA A 397 26.59 8.06 -5.69
C ALA A 397 27.02 7.21 -4.49
N ALA A 398 26.14 6.97 -3.51
CA ALA A 398 26.42 6.05 -2.40
C ALA A 398 26.59 4.60 -2.91
N VAL A 399 25.74 4.14 -3.84
CA VAL A 399 25.89 2.83 -4.49
C VAL A 399 27.27 2.74 -5.16
N GLY A 400 27.66 3.73 -5.96
CA GLY A 400 28.98 3.77 -6.60
C GLY A 400 30.15 3.75 -5.60
N GLN A 401 30.03 4.51 -4.51
CA GLN A 401 31.03 4.50 -3.44
C GLN A 401 31.14 3.13 -2.75
N ALA A 402 30.01 2.45 -2.55
CA ALA A 402 29.96 1.11 -1.96
C ALA A 402 30.60 0.06 -2.86
N LEU A 403 30.33 0.10 -4.17
CA LEU A 403 30.97 -0.76 -5.18
C LEU A 403 32.50 -0.60 -5.21
N ALA A 404 32.98 0.61 -4.91
CA ALA A 404 34.40 0.90 -4.78
C ALA A 404 34.98 0.55 -3.39
N GLY A 405 34.18 0.02 -2.47
CA GLY A 405 34.63 -0.49 -1.16
C GLY A 405 34.37 0.43 0.05
N ARG A 406 33.65 1.55 -0.10
CA ARG A 406 33.18 2.34 1.07
C ARG A 406 32.00 1.65 1.77
N ARG A 407 31.63 2.16 2.96
CA ARG A 407 30.43 1.77 3.73
C ARG A 407 29.53 2.99 3.97
N PRO A 408 28.78 3.43 2.95
CA PRO A 408 28.03 4.67 3.03
C PRO A 408 26.70 4.53 3.79
N VAL A 409 26.42 5.56 4.59
CA VAL A 409 25.10 5.89 5.14
C VAL A 409 24.56 7.06 4.33
N ALA A 410 23.53 6.80 3.53
CA ALA A 410 22.87 7.78 2.68
C ALA A 410 21.68 8.40 3.43
N CYS A 411 21.81 9.62 3.90
CA CYS A 411 20.79 10.32 4.68
C CYS A 411 19.85 11.11 3.76
N LEU A 412 18.58 10.73 3.72
CA LEU A 412 17.50 11.51 3.08
C LEU A 412 16.76 12.30 4.14
N GLN A 413 16.48 13.57 3.88
CA GLN A 413 15.98 14.49 4.91
C GLN A 413 14.64 14.06 5.50
N PHE A 414 13.70 13.60 4.67
CA PHE A 414 12.41 13.04 5.07
C PHE A 414 12.04 11.84 4.19
N ALA A 415 11.32 10.88 4.75
CA ALA A 415 10.88 9.69 4.02
C ALA A 415 9.93 10.03 2.87
N ASP A 416 9.26 11.18 2.93
CA ASP A 416 8.46 11.76 1.86
C ASP A 416 9.27 12.01 0.56
N PHE A 417 10.60 12.07 0.65
CA PHE A 417 11.53 12.22 -0.48
C PHE A 417 12.20 10.91 -0.92
N LEU A 418 11.68 9.75 -0.49
CA LEU A 418 12.03 8.47 -1.12
C LEU A 418 11.73 8.41 -2.63
N PRO A 419 10.60 8.97 -3.15
CA PRO A 419 10.22 8.77 -4.55
C PRO A 419 11.26 9.23 -5.58
N PRO A 420 11.91 10.40 -5.47
CA PRO A 420 13.01 10.78 -6.36
C PRO A 420 14.19 9.80 -6.33
N ALA A 421 14.50 9.18 -5.19
CA ALA A 421 15.56 8.18 -5.08
C ALA A 421 15.14 6.76 -5.47
N PHE A 422 13.85 6.50 -5.70
CA PHE A 422 13.30 5.16 -5.77
C PHE A 422 13.92 4.32 -6.88
N ASN A 423 14.21 4.93 -8.05
CA ASN A 423 14.86 4.24 -9.17
C ASN A 423 16.22 3.65 -8.77
N GLN A 424 17.09 4.43 -8.10
CA GLN A 424 18.39 3.96 -7.62
C GLN A 424 18.24 2.89 -6.51
N ILE A 425 17.22 3.00 -5.65
CA ILE A 425 16.97 2.00 -4.61
C ILE A 425 16.52 0.66 -5.23
N ALA A 426 15.48 0.70 -6.07
CA ALA A 426 14.81 -0.48 -6.59
C ALA A 426 15.62 -1.17 -7.70
N SER A 427 16.21 -0.40 -8.60
CA SER A 427 16.86 -0.94 -9.79
C SER A 427 18.32 -1.28 -9.56
N GLU A 428 18.98 -0.63 -8.60
CA GLU A 428 20.44 -0.75 -8.40
C GLU A 428 20.78 -1.32 -7.04
N LEU A 429 20.44 -0.59 -5.96
CA LEU A 429 20.84 -0.95 -4.59
C LEU A 429 20.34 -2.35 -4.19
N GLY A 430 19.04 -2.62 -4.36
CA GLY A 430 18.44 -3.90 -3.97
C GLY A 430 18.84 -5.09 -4.85
N THR A 431 19.20 -4.84 -6.11
CA THR A 431 19.44 -5.92 -7.09
C THR A 431 20.90 -6.34 -7.21
N MET A 432 21.85 -5.49 -6.82
CA MET A 432 23.28 -5.67 -7.12
C MET A 432 23.84 -7.04 -6.72
N TYR A 433 23.62 -7.45 -5.46
CA TYR A 433 24.06 -8.76 -4.96
C TYR A 433 23.43 -9.91 -5.75
N TRP A 434 22.11 -9.88 -5.92
CA TRP A 434 21.38 -10.95 -6.58
C TRP A 434 21.74 -11.08 -8.06
N ARG A 435 21.72 -9.96 -8.81
CA ARG A 435 21.94 -9.93 -10.26
C ARG A 435 23.38 -10.28 -10.65
N THR A 436 24.33 -10.10 -9.74
CA THR A 436 25.76 -10.44 -9.98
C THR A 436 26.16 -11.77 -9.36
N ASN A 437 25.20 -12.57 -8.89
CA ASN A 437 25.47 -13.82 -8.18
C ASN A 437 26.48 -13.67 -7.04
N GLY A 438 26.36 -12.59 -6.26
CA GLY A 438 27.22 -12.28 -5.12
C GLY A 438 28.61 -11.74 -5.48
N ARG A 439 28.92 -11.51 -6.77
CA ARG A 439 30.24 -10.99 -7.19
C ARG A 439 30.42 -9.50 -6.90
N LEU A 440 29.33 -8.73 -6.81
CA LEU A 440 29.33 -7.32 -6.39
C LEU A 440 28.32 -7.10 -5.26
N GLU A 441 28.66 -6.22 -4.33
CA GLU A 441 27.82 -5.85 -3.19
C GLU A 441 27.74 -4.32 -3.07
N ALA A 442 26.57 -3.80 -2.70
CA ALA A 442 26.35 -2.38 -2.45
C ALA A 442 25.81 -2.18 -1.02
N PRO A 443 26.64 -2.34 0.04
CA PRO A 443 26.23 -2.22 1.44
C PRO A 443 25.94 -0.76 1.84
N VAL A 444 24.89 -0.17 1.25
CA VAL A 444 24.40 1.18 1.57
C VAL A 444 23.27 1.08 2.60
N THR A 445 23.36 1.87 3.66
CA THR A 445 22.22 2.11 4.57
C THR A 445 21.59 3.45 4.25
N VAL A 446 20.37 3.46 3.72
CA VAL A 446 19.58 4.67 3.52
C VAL A 446 18.89 5.00 4.85
N LEU A 447 19.16 6.17 5.42
CA LEU A 447 18.65 6.61 6.70
C LEU A 447 17.69 7.78 6.48
N SER A 448 16.44 7.68 6.96
CA SER A 448 15.45 8.74 6.74
C SER A 448 14.44 8.85 7.87
N VAL A 449 14.09 10.09 8.23
CA VAL A 449 13.09 10.34 9.27
C VAL A 449 11.67 10.21 8.70
N CYS A 450 10.75 9.60 9.45
CA CYS A 450 9.37 9.36 9.00
C CYS A 450 8.33 9.74 10.07
N GLY A 451 7.05 9.60 9.71
CA GLY A 451 5.93 9.63 10.66
C GLY A 451 5.16 10.93 10.74
N GLY A 452 3.89 10.81 11.12
CA GLY A 452 2.89 11.85 10.99
C GLY A 452 2.28 12.31 12.30
N TYR A 453 2.79 11.96 13.49
CA TYR A 453 2.13 12.31 14.77
C TYR A 453 2.55 13.67 15.38
N ARG A 454 2.99 14.65 14.57
CA ARG A 454 3.31 16.03 15.03
C ARG A 454 2.45 17.06 14.28
N PRO A 455 2.01 18.15 14.93
CA PRO A 455 1.28 19.21 14.23
C PRO A 455 2.15 19.94 13.20
N GLY A 456 1.51 20.47 12.15
CA GLY A 456 2.15 21.37 11.18
C GLY A 456 3.00 20.69 10.10
N LEU A 457 2.83 19.40 9.87
CA LEU A 457 3.65 18.63 8.92
C LEU A 457 3.12 18.69 7.47
N GLY A 458 1.81 18.45 7.31
CA GLY A 458 1.19 18.32 5.99
C GLY A 458 1.68 17.10 5.19
N PRO A 459 1.36 17.03 3.89
CA PRO A 459 1.45 15.79 3.12
C PRO A 459 2.88 15.35 2.76
N PHE A 460 3.87 16.24 2.85
CA PHE A 460 5.26 16.02 2.44
C PHE A 460 6.26 16.04 3.61
N HIS A 461 5.76 15.96 4.84
CA HIS A 461 6.59 15.77 6.03
C HIS A 461 5.90 14.84 7.01
N ALA A 462 5.13 13.85 6.57
CA ALA A 462 4.31 13.04 7.47
C ALA A 462 4.18 11.57 7.09
N GLN A 463 4.64 11.19 5.89
CA GLN A 463 4.45 9.84 5.39
C GLN A 463 5.44 8.84 6.05
N THR A 464 5.05 7.57 6.03
CA THR A 464 5.88 6.43 6.44
C THR A 464 5.77 5.35 5.36
N PRO A 465 6.47 5.48 4.21
CA PRO A 465 6.34 4.58 3.04
C PRO A 465 7.02 3.22 3.27
N SER A 466 6.66 2.55 4.36
CA SER A 466 7.30 1.35 4.87
C SER A 466 6.96 0.11 4.03
N ALA A 467 5.74 0.03 3.50
CA ALA A 467 5.31 -1.08 2.66
C ALA A 467 6.01 -1.07 1.30
N VAL A 468 6.12 0.12 0.68
CA VAL A 468 6.87 0.29 -0.57
C VAL A 468 8.33 -0.13 -0.41
N ALA A 469 8.97 0.27 0.69
CA ALA A 469 10.33 -0.15 1.01
C ALA A 469 10.44 -1.68 1.24
N ALA A 470 9.53 -2.25 2.03
CA ALA A 470 9.58 -3.67 2.39
C ALA A 470 9.26 -4.61 1.22
N HIS A 471 8.54 -4.11 0.21
CA HIS A 471 8.25 -4.82 -1.04
C HIS A 471 9.49 -5.03 -1.91
N LEU A 472 10.54 -4.23 -1.76
CA LEU A 472 11.74 -4.31 -2.60
C LEU A 472 12.61 -5.53 -2.23
N PRO A 473 12.86 -6.46 -3.16
CA PRO A 473 13.79 -7.55 -2.93
C PRO A 473 15.21 -7.05 -2.64
N GLY A 474 15.94 -7.77 -1.80
CA GLY A 474 17.34 -7.46 -1.47
C GLY A 474 17.54 -6.42 -0.38
N ILE A 475 16.51 -5.61 -0.07
CA ILE A 475 16.56 -4.54 0.93
C ILE A 475 16.07 -5.03 2.30
N ASP A 476 16.80 -4.71 3.37
CA ASP A 476 16.26 -4.78 4.73
C ASP A 476 15.58 -3.48 5.14
N VAL A 477 14.49 -3.57 5.90
CA VAL A 477 13.69 -2.40 6.31
C VAL A 477 13.51 -2.40 7.81
N PHE A 478 13.90 -1.29 8.45
CA PHE A 478 13.87 -1.10 9.89
C PHE A 478 13.00 0.10 10.27
N LEU A 479 12.26 -0.01 11.37
CA LEU A 479 11.47 1.08 11.95
C LEU A 479 11.34 0.86 13.48
N PRO A 480 12.38 1.23 14.26
CA PRO A 480 12.42 1.03 15.71
C PRO A 480 11.51 2.00 16.45
N SER A 481 11.08 1.61 17.65
CA SER A 481 10.19 2.43 18.50
C SER A 481 10.82 2.98 19.78
N THR A 482 12.06 2.56 20.11
CA THR A 482 12.78 3.03 21.30
C THR A 482 14.22 3.42 20.97
N ALA A 483 14.84 4.25 21.80
CA ALA A 483 16.23 4.66 21.59
C ALA A 483 17.22 3.48 21.61
N ALA A 484 16.96 2.49 22.47
CA ALA A 484 17.78 1.28 22.58
C ALA A 484 17.70 0.42 21.31
N ASP A 485 16.47 0.21 20.82
CA ASP A 485 16.23 -0.56 19.59
C ASP A 485 16.81 0.17 18.38
N ALA A 486 16.67 1.50 18.32
CA ALA A 486 17.20 2.31 17.23
C ALA A 486 18.72 2.24 17.13
N ALA A 487 19.44 2.42 18.25
CA ALA A 487 20.89 2.31 18.25
C ALA A 487 21.38 0.88 17.95
N GLY A 488 20.80 -0.13 18.61
CA GLY A 488 21.22 -1.51 18.44
C GLY A 488 20.93 -2.07 17.04
N LEU A 489 19.77 -1.74 16.44
CA LEU A 489 19.44 -2.14 15.07
C LEU A 489 20.27 -1.37 14.04
N LEU A 490 20.53 -0.06 14.25
CA LEU A 490 21.35 0.70 13.31
C LEU A 490 22.77 0.11 13.26
N LEU A 491 23.38 -0.19 14.41
CA LEU A 491 24.68 -0.86 14.47
C LEU A 491 24.64 -2.25 13.82
N ALA A 492 23.59 -3.03 14.05
CA ALA A 492 23.44 -4.34 13.42
C ALA A 492 23.31 -4.22 11.88
N ALA A 493 22.52 -3.27 11.38
CA ALA A 493 22.35 -3.00 9.96
C ALA A 493 23.69 -2.58 9.31
N LEU A 494 24.41 -1.64 9.94
CA LEU A 494 25.71 -1.16 9.45
C LEU A 494 26.81 -2.23 9.45
N ARG A 495 26.69 -3.27 10.29
CA ARG A 495 27.59 -4.43 10.37
C ARG A 495 27.14 -5.61 9.51
N SER A 496 25.94 -5.55 8.93
CA SER A 496 25.38 -6.65 8.11
C SER A 496 25.96 -6.72 6.70
N ASP A 497 26.53 -5.61 6.22
CA ASP A 497 26.90 -5.39 4.82
C ASP A 497 25.73 -5.64 3.84
N ARG A 498 24.47 -5.49 4.30
CA ARG A 498 23.29 -5.62 3.46
C ARG A 498 22.71 -4.24 3.12
N PRO A 499 22.25 -4.05 1.86
CA PRO A 499 21.41 -2.91 1.50
C PRO A 499 20.23 -2.75 2.46
N SER A 500 20.07 -1.55 3.03
CA SER A 500 19.09 -1.31 4.08
C SER A 500 18.40 0.04 3.96
N ILE A 501 17.12 0.12 4.32
CA ILE A 501 16.40 1.36 4.58
C ILE A 501 16.05 1.39 6.06
N PHE A 502 16.53 2.41 6.75
CA PHE A 502 16.34 2.61 8.18
C PHE A 502 15.48 3.85 8.38
N PHE A 503 14.21 3.63 8.71
CA PHE A 503 13.30 4.70 9.08
C PHE A 503 13.42 4.98 10.59
N TYR A 504 13.27 6.24 10.98
CA TYR A 504 13.19 6.61 12.40
C TYR A 504 12.09 7.66 12.64
N PRO A 505 11.21 7.45 13.65
CA PRO A 505 9.98 8.22 13.78
C PRO A 505 10.19 9.59 14.46
N LYS A 506 9.70 10.67 13.82
CA LYS A 506 9.84 12.08 14.29
C LYS A 506 9.29 12.30 15.70
N ASN A 507 8.14 11.71 16.01
CA ASN A 507 7.50 11.91 17.30
C ASN A 507 8.29 11.30 18.46
N LEU A 508 9.11 10.26 18.22
CA LEU A 508 9.85 9.55 19.27
C LEU A 508 11.32 9.98 19.40
N LEU A 509 11.84 10.80 18.47
CA LEU A 509 13.25 11.24 18.47
C LEU A 509 13.73 11.77 19.84
N ASN A 510 12.83 12.50 20.47
CA ASN A 510 13.03 13.31 21.66
C ASN A 510 12.15 12.84 22.84
N ASP A 511 11.54 11.65 22.71
CA ASP A 511 10.72 11.09 23.78
C ASP A 511 11.62 10.44 24.85
N ARG A 512 11.68 11.08 26.02
CA ARG A 512 12.48 10.62 27.17
C ARG A 512 11.95 9.35 27.82
N SER A 513 10.68 9.00 27.61
CA SER A 513 10.08 7.78 28.16
C SER A 513 10.69 6.50 27.54
N VAL A 514 11.21 6.61 26.32
CA VAL A 514 11.84 5.52 25.56
C VAL A 514 13.36 5.71 25.37
N ALA A 515 13.98 6.54 26.22
CA ALA A 515 15.42 6.80 26.23
C ALA A 515 16.26 5.59 26.68
N THR A 516 17.53 5.52 26.24
CA THR A 516 18.46 4.41 26.52
C THR A 516 19.74 4.87 27.20
N SER A 517 20.60 3.97 27.68
CA SER A 517 21.88 4.33 28.31
C SER A 517 22.99 4.72 27.33
N GLU A 518 24.01 5.41 27.82
CA GLU A 518 25.09 5.98 26.98
C GLU A 518 26.11 4.97 26.42
N ASP A 519 26.08 3.70 26.84
CA ASP A 519 26.96 2.61 26.37
C ASP A 519 26.53 2.02 25.02
N ILE A 520 26.40 2.91 24.03
CA ILE A 520 25.88 2.62 22.69
C ILE A 520 26.79 1.65 21.91
N ASP A 521 28.10 1.66 22.13
CA ASP A 521 29.06 0.73 21.54
C ASP A 521 28.73 -0.74 21.81
N ARG A 522 28.08 -1.03 22.94
CA ARG A 522 27.65 -2.37 23.35
C ARG A 522 26.25 -2.72 22.88
N HIS A 523 25.44 -1.74 22.44
CA HIS A 523 24.07 -1.98 22.03
C HIS A 523 24.02 -2.90 20.81
N PHE A 524 23.12 -3.86 20.87
CA PHE A 524 22.88 -4.80 19.79
C PHE A 524 21.43 -5.28 19.85
N VAL A 525 20.74 -5.16 18.73
CA VAL A 525 19.42 -5.77 18.54
C VAL A 525 19.50 -6.70 17.33
N PRO A 526 19.09 -7.97 17.46
CA PRO A 526 19.09 -8.93 16.35
C PRO A 526 18.16 -8.48 15.20
N ILE A 527 18.65 -8.59 13.97
CA ILE A 527 17.88 -8.28 12.76
C ILE A 527 16.75 -9.31 12.60
N GLY A 528 15.55 -8.80 12.30
CA GLY A 528 14.39 -9.63 12.01
C GLY A 528 13.75 -10.30 13.22
N LYS A 529 14.03 -9.79 14.43
CA LYS A 529 13.43 -10.28 15.67
C LYS A 529 12.56 -9.23 16.33
N ALA A 530 11.33 -9.61 16.68
CA ALA A 530 10.39 -8.76 17.39
C ALA A 530 10.69 -8.72 18.89
N ARG A 531 10.13 -7.73 19.59
CA ARG A 531 10.16 -7.63 21.06
C ARG A 531 8.76 -7.72 21.61
N ILE A 532 8.55 -8.55 22.62
CA ILE A 532 7.34 -8.49 23.44
C ILE A 532 7.47 -7.30 24.38
N ALA A 533 6.90 -6.16 23.99
CA ALA A 533 6.94 -4.93 24.79
C ALA A 533 6.07 -5.03 26.05
N ARG A 534 5.00 -5.83 25.96
CA ARG A 534 4.12 -6.16 27.08
C ARG A 534 3.54 -7.54 26.88
N ALA A 535 3.57 -8.38 27.93
CA ALA A 535 2.96 -9.69 27.90
C ALA A 535 1.45 -9.60 28.16
N GLY A 536 0.67 -10.44 27.48
CA GLY A 536 -0.77 -10.56 27.70
C GLY A 536 -1.34 -11.86 27.16
N GLY A 537 -2.65 -12.05 27.27
CA GLY A 537 -3.32 -13.32 26.96
C GLY A 537 -4.62 -13.20 26.18
N ASP A 538 -5.22 -12.02 26.04
CA ASP A 538 -6.57 -11.88 25.48
C ASP A 538 -6.59 -11.31 24.05
N LEU A 539 -5.62 -10.47 23.70
CA LEU A 539 -5.41 -9.88 22.38
C LEU A 539 -3.91 -9.68 22.12
N THR A 540 -3.45 -9.97 20.91
CA THR A 540 -2.13 -9.59 20.42
C THR A 540 -2.27 -8.29 19.62
N LEU A 541 -1.58 -7.23 20.04
CA LEU A 541 -1.33 -6.04 19.23
C LEU A 541 0.06 -6.16 18.60
N VAL A 542 0.14 -6.05 17.28
CA VAL A 542 1.42 -5.92 16.57
C VAL A 542 1.55 -4.48 16.07
N ALA A 543 2.62 -3.80 16.45
CA ALA A 543 2.89 -2.41 16.11
C ALA A 543 4.40 -2.17 15.92
N TRP A 544 4.77 -1.00 15.43
CA TRP A 544 6.17 -0.59 15.24
C TRP A 544 6.27 0.93 15.11
N GLY A 545 7.48 1.47 15.25
CA GLY A 545 7.71 2.92 15.11
C GLY A 545 6.72 3.78 15.90
N SER A 546 6.13 4.76 15.24
CA SER A 546 5.25 5.77 15.84
C SER A 546 3.95 5.22 16.43
N THR A 547 3.52 4.00 16.06
CA THR A 547 2.26 3.41 16.55
C THR A 547 2.43 2.68 17.89
N MET A 548 3.67 2.43 18.33
CA MET A 548 3.94 1.72 19.58
C MET A 548 3.42 2.42 20.84
N PRO A 549 3.57 3.74 21.04
CA PRO A 549 2.95 4.43 22.18
C PRO A 549 1.42 4.27 22.18
N THR A 550 0.79 4.32 21.02
CA THR A 550 -0.66 4.09 20.88
C THR A 550 -1.04 2.67 21.28
N ALA A 551 -0.30 1.66 20.82
CA ALA A 551 -0.53 0.26 21.20
C ALA A 551 -0.40 0.01 22.71
N LEU A 552 0.63 0.60 23.35
CA LEU A 552 0.83 0.51 24.80
C LEU A 552 -0.29 1.21 25.57
N ARG A 553 -0.66 2.44 25.18
CA ARG A 553 -1.81 3.16 25.76
C ARG A 553 -3.11 2.37 25.62
N THR A 554 -3.32 1.71 24.48
CA THR A 554 -4.50 0.85 24.26
C THR A 554 -4.48 -0.36 25.19
N ALA A 555 -3.32 -1.01 25.36
CA ALA A 555 -3.17 -2.11 26.30
C ALA A 555 -3.45 -1.69 27.76
N GLU A 556 -2.98 -0.51 28.17
CA GLU A 556 -3.24 0.07 29.50
C GLU A 556 -4.72 0.42 29.72
N ALA A 557 -5.39 0.99 28.71
CA ALA A 557 -6.82 1.29 28.79
C ALA A 557 -7.67 0.01 28.93
N VAL A 558 -7.32 -1.04 28.19
CA VAL A 558 -8.02 -2.34 28.24
C VAL A 558 -7.83 -3.06 29.59
N GLU A 559 -6.73 -2.82 30.30
CA GLU A 559 -6.50 -3.37 31.65
C GLU A 559 -7.57 -2.95 32.65
N GLN A 560 -8.19 -1.78 32.47
CA GLN A 560 -9.30 -1.31 33.31
C GLN A 560 -10.49 -2.29 33.31
N ALA A 561 -10.65 -3.03 32.22
CA ALA A 561 -11.69 -4.05 32.06
C ALA A 561 -11.26 -5.42 32.63
N GLY A 562 -10.04 -5.56 33.17
CA GLY A 562 -9.50 -6.82 33.65
C GLY A 562 -9.14 -7.80 32.52
N LEU A 563 -8.69 -7.28 31.38
CA LEU A 563 -8.10 -8.03 30.26
C LEU A 563 -6.62 -7.68 30.12
N SER A 564 -5.87 -8.58 29.51
CA SER A 564 -4.44 -8.45 29.28
C SER A 564 -4.13 -8.50 27.78
N VAL A 565 -3.46 -7.47 27.30
CA VAL A 565 -3.10 -7.32 25.88
C VAL A 565 -1.62 -7.53 25.73
N GLU A 566 -1.24 -8.50 24.89
CA GLU A 566 0.15 -8.68 24.46
C GLU A 566 0.48 -7.63 23.40
N VAL A 567 1.60 -6.92 23.55
CA VAL A 567 2.07 -5.93 22.59
C VAL A 567 3.41 -6.39 22.02
N VAL A 568 3.41 -6.66 20.72
CA VAL A 568 4.57 -7.07 19.93
C VAL A 568 5.07 -5.88 19.11
N ASP A 569 6.33 -5.53 19.33
CA ASP A 569 7.04 -4.50 18.59
C ASP A 569 7.90 -5.17 17.50
N LEU A 570 7.55 -5.00 16.22
CA LEU A 570 8.27 -5.68 15.13
C LEU A 570 9.71 -5.20 14.99
N ARG A 571 9.94 -3.88 15.07
CA ARG A 571 11.23 -3.17 14.90
C ARG A 571 11.92 -3.35 13.53
N THR A 572 11.83 -4.53 12.91
CA THR A 572 12.26 -4.87 11.55
C THR A 572 11.04 -5.31 10.74
N LEU A 573 10.82 -4.69 9.58
CA LEU A 573 9.67 -4.96 8.71
C LEU A 573 10.02 -5.93 7.57
N SER A 574 11.29 -5.95 7.15
CA SER A 574 11.78 -6.92 6.17
C SER A 574 13.21 -7.31 6.51
N PRO A 575 13.49 -8.58 6.90
CA PRO A 575 12.52 -9.61 7.25
C PRO A 575 11.84 -9.30 8.60
N TRP A 576 10.53 -9.59 8.74
CA TRP A 576 9.82 -9.47 10.01
C TRP A 576 9.72 -10.83 10.74
N ASP A 577 9.53 -10.79 12.06
CA ASP A 577 9.55 -11.97 12.92
C ASP A 577 8.20 -12.72 12.91
N ARG A 578 8.01 -13.55 11.89
CA ARG A 578 6.81 -14.39 11.73
C ARG A 578 6.59 -15.30 12.94
N GLU A 579 7.67 -15.87 13.46
CA GLU A 579 7.63 -16.85 14.56
C GLU A 579 7.08 -16.20 15.83
N ALA A 580 7.60 -15.02 16.22
CA ALA A 580 7.13 -14.31 17.41
C ALA A 580 5.65 -13.91 17.30
N VAL A 581 5.21 -13.44 16.13
CA VAL A 581 3.79 -13.10 15.92
C VAL A 581 2.92 -14.35 15.99
N PHE A 582 3.32 -15.45 15.35
CA PHE A 582 2.55 -16.70 15.38
C PHE A 582 2.46 -17.30 16.79
N GLU A 583 3.52 -17.21 17.59
CA GLU A 583 3.51 -17.63 18.99
C GLU A 583 2.53 -16.78 19.82
N SER A 584 2.61 -15.46 19.67
CA SER A 584 1.73 -14.49 20.33
C SER A 584 0.25 -14.74 19.97
N THR A 585 -0.07 -14.88 18.68
CA THR A 585 -1.45 -15.09 18.23
C THR A 585 -1.98 -16.48 18.58
N SER A 586 -1.12 -17.50 18.64
CA SER A 586 -1.51 -18.83 19.14
C SER A 586 -1.93 -18.79 20.61
N LYS A 587 -1.33 -17.89 21.39
CA LYS A 587 -1.68 -17.68 22.80
C LYS A 587 -2.98 -16.89 22.95
N THR A 588 -3.16 -15.82 22.19
CA THR A 588 -4.27 -14.88 22.40
C THR A 588 -5.53 -15.19 21.60
N GLY A 589 -5.43 -15.93 20.49
CA GLY A 589 -6.54 -16.22 19.57
C GLY A 589 -7.08 -14.99 18.82
N ARG A 590 -6.48 -13.82 19.01
CA ARG A 590 -6.89 -12.54 18.42
C ARG A 590 -5.67 -11.68 18.08
N LEU A 591 -5.70 -11.06 16.90
CA LEU A 591 -4.65 -10.19 16.38
C LEU A 591 -5.23 -8.86 15.89
N LEU A 592 -4.66 -7.74 16.34
CA LEU A 592 -4.83 -6.43 15.72
C LEU A 592 -3.45 -5.87 15.34
N VAL A 593 -3.24 -5.59 14.05
CA VAL A 593 -2.01 -4.96 13.56
C VAL A 593 -2.23 -3.46 13.35
N ILE A 594 -1.34 -2.61 13.86
CA ILE A 594 -1.43 -1.15 13.79
C ILE A 594 -0.26 -0.61 12.97
N ASP A 595 -0.56 0.01 11.84
CA ASP A 595 0.43 0.45 10.84
C ASP A 595 0.25 1.92 10.50
N GLU A 596 1.30 2.73 10.62
CA GLU A 596 1.26 4.15 10.28
C GLU A 596 1.13 4.39 8.77
N ASP A 597 1.53 3.41 7.94
CA ASP A 597 1.41 3.46 6.49
C ASP A 597 -0.05 3.23 6.02
N HIS A 598 -0.30 3.37 4.73
CA HIS A 598 -1.64 3.26 4.14
C HIS A 598 -2.26 1.88 4.40
N GLN A 599 -3.56 1.85 4.62
CA GLN A 599 -4.30 0.61 4.86
C GLN A 599 -4.31 -0.28 3.61
N THR A 600 -4.47 0.28 2.41
CA THR A 600 -4.38 -0.49 1.18
C THR A 600 -2.91 -0.81 0.87
N CYS A 601 -2.63 -2.10 0.62
CA CYS A 601 -1.28 -2.60 0.33
C CYS A 601 -0.21 -2.31 1.42
N GLY A 602 -0.62 -1.92 2.64
CA GLY A 602 0.29 -1.71 3.78
C GLY A 602 0.85 -2.99 4.39
N MET A 603 1.91 -2.85 5.21
CA MET A 603 2.59 -3.97 5.89
C MET A 603 1.67 -4.72 6.85
N ALA A 604 0.70 -4.05 7.46
CA ALA A 604 -0.33 -4.74 8.25
C ALA A 604 -1.09 -5.80 7.44
N GLY A 605 -1.29 -5.60 6.13
CA GLY A 605 -1.92 -6.59 5.25
C GLY A 605 -1.13 -7.89 5.16
N GLU A 606 0.19 -7.79 4.99
CA GLU A 606 1.12 -8.92 4.93
C GLU A 606 1.12 -9.74 6.23
N VAL A 607 1.22 -9.07 7.38
CA VAL A 607 1.19 -9.74 8.69
C VAL A 607 -0.14 -10.49 8.89
N CYS A 608 -1.26 -9.84 8.57
CA CYS A 608 -2.59 -10.45 8.67
C CYS A 608 -2.74 -11.66 7.73
N ALA A 609 -2.28 -11.55 6.49
CA ALA A 609 -2.33 -12.64 5.51
C ALA A 609 -1.49 -13.83 5.97
N ALA A 610 -0.25 -13.59 6.41
CA ALA A 610 0.64 -14.64 6.88
C ALA A 610 0.08 -15.40 8.09
N VAL A 611 -0.59 -14.70 9.02
CA VAL A 611 -1.26 -15.32 10.17
C VAL A 611 -2.49 -16.11 9.73
N ALA A 612 -3.32 -15.56 8.84
CA ALA A 612 -4.49 -16.24 8.31
C ALA A 612 -4.12 -17.54 7.55
N GLU A 613 -3.06 -17.51 6.74
CA GLU A 613 -2.55 -18.70 6.04
C GLU A 613 -1.97 -19.75 6.98
N ALA A 614 -1.21 -19.33 8.00
CA ALA A 614 -0.55 -20.24 8.92
C ALA A 614 -1.49 -20.85 9.97
N GLN A 615 -2.53 -20.12 10.39
CA GLN A 615 -3.35 -20.48 11.56
C GLN A 615 -4.86 -20.60 11.26
N GLY A 616 -5.32 -20.12 10.10
CA GLY A 616 -6.71 -20.25 9.63
C GLY A 616 -7.71 -19.57 10.56
N GLU A 617 -8.87 -20.20 10.73
CA GLU A 617 -10.00 -19.69 11.53
C GLU A 617 -9.73 -19.61 13.06
N ARG A 618 -8.56 -20.09 13.52
CA ARG A 618 -8.21 -20.10 14.96
C ARG A 618 -7.91 -18.73 15.54
N VAL A 619 -7.57 -17.76 14.69
CA VAL A 619 -7.21 -16.41 15.11
C VAL A 619 -8.13 -15.41 14.44
N ARG A 620 -8.83 -14.60 15.25
CA ARG A 620 -9.57 -13.44 14.74
C ARG A 620 -8.59 -12.34 14.41
N VAL A 621 -8.51 -11.95 13.14
CA VAL A 621 -7.54 -10.97 12.64
C VAL A 621 -8.24 -9.65 12.28
N ALA A 622 -7.65 -8.53 12.68
CA ALA A 622 -7.98 -7.20 12.23
C ALA A 622 -6.70 -6.38 12.00
N ARG A 623 -6.83 -5.29 11.25
CA ARG A 623 -5.77 -4.31 11.05
C ARG A 623 -6.33 -2.90 11.03
N LEU A 624 -5.49 -1.93 11.39
CA LEU A 624 -5.80 -0.51 11.31
C LEU A 624 -4.58 0.22 10.76
N GLY A 625 -4.72 0.72 9.54
CA GLY A 625 -3.71 1.52 8.85
C GLY A 625 -4.13 2.99 8.76
N ALA A 626 -3.26 3.86 8.25
CA ALA A 626 -3.70 5.18 7.83
C ALA A 626 -4.73 5.05 6.69
N ALA A 627 -5.70 5.96 6.63
CA ALA A 627 -6.63 6.03 5.50
C ALA A 627 -5.85 6.21 4.18
N ASP A 628 -6.41 5.75 3.06
CA ASP A 628 -5.81 5.89 1.73
C ASP A 628 -5.93 7.34 1.22
N ALA A 629 -5.30 8.26 1.96
CA ALA A 629 -5.30 9.70 1.77
C ALA A 629 -3.96 10.28 2.23
N TYR A 630 -3.63 11.47 1.72
CA TYR A 630 -2.47 12.19 2.22
C TYR A 630 -2.73 12.78 3.61
N VAL A 631 -1.70 12.83 4.45
CA VAL A 631 -1.79 13.44 5.79
C VAL A 631 -2.00 14.96 5.65
N PRO A 632 -3.14 15.51 6.09
CA PRO A 632 -3.44 16.94 5.96
C PRO A 632 -2.62 17.78 6.94
N TYR A 633 -2.49 19.08 6.65
CA TYR A 633 -1.82 20.03 7.57
C TYR A 633 -2.63 20.29 8.86
N HIS A 634 -3.96 20.21 8.77
CA HIS A 634 -4.83 20.38 9.92
C HIS A 634 -4.72 19.17 10.86
N PHE A 635 -4.22 19.39 12.07
CA PHE A 635 -3.81 18.30 12.98
C PHE A 635 -4.95 17.36 13.39
N GLY A 636 -6.17 17.86 13.61
CA GLY A 636 -7.33 17.01 13.92
C GLY A 636 -7.61 16.01 12.81
N ASN A 637 -7.87 16.49 11.59
CA ASN A 637 -7.97 15.65 10.39
C ASN A 637 -6.76 14.73 10.17
N GLN A 638 -5.55 15.14 10.56
CA GLN A 638 -4.38 14.28 10.49
C GLN A 638 -4.46 13.11 11.47
N LEU A 639 -4.97 13.32 12.69
CA LEU A 639 -5.27 12.23 13.63
C LEU A 639 -6.46 11.36 13.18
N ASP A 640 -7.39 11.91 12.41
CA ASP A 640 -8.49 11.13 11.80
C ASP A 640 -8.00 10.25 10.65
N VAL A 641 -6.97 10.70 9.92
CA VAL A 641 -6.33 9.93 8.83
C VAL A 641 -5.40 8.85 9.38
N LEU A 642 -4.64 9.16 10.42
CA LEU A 642 -3.67 8.24 11.03
C LEU A 642 -4.34 7.26 12.01
N PRO A 643 -3.71 6.12 12.33
CA PRO A 643 -4.18 5.25 13.40
C PRO A 643 -3.95 5.91 14.78
N SER A 644 -4.87 6.78 15.19
CA SER A 644 -4.84 7.48 16.47
C SER A 644 -5.40 6.63 17.61
N PHE A 645 -5.22 7.09 18.85
CA PHE A 645 -5.54 6.33 20.06
C PHE A 645 -7.00 5.86 20.12
N ARG A 646 -7.94 6.73 19.73
CA ARG A 646 -9.36 6.41 19.81
C ARG A 646 -9.78 5.27 18.88
N PRO A 647 -9.54 5.34 17.55
CA PRO A 647 -9.86 4.24 16.64
C PRO A 647 -9.19 2.92 17.02
N VAL A 648 -7.93 2.96 17.46
CA VAL A 648 -7.19 1.76 17.87
C VAL A 648 -7.80 1.12 19.12
N LEU A 649 -8.14 1.92 20.15
CA LEU A 649 -8.78 1.41 21.36
C LEU A 649 -10.18 0.88 21.07
N GLU A 650 -10.98 1.58 20.29
CA GLU A 650 -12.34 1.15 19.91
C GLU A 650 -12.28 -0.17 19.15
N LYS A 651 -11.32 -0.35 18.23
CA LYS A 651 -11.15 -1.61 17.50
C LYS A 651 -10.65 -2.75 18.40
N ALA A 652 -9.72 -2.47 19.31
CA ALA A 652 -9.25 -3.47 20.28
C ALA A 652 -10.39 -3.92 21.22
N ALA A 653 -11.20 -2.98 21.69
CA ALA A 653 -12.36 -3.26 22.53
C ALA A 653 -13.43 -4.07 21.77
N GLU A 654 -13.72 -3.76 20.50
CA GLU A 654 -14.60 -4.54 19.63
C GLU A 654 -14.11 -5.99 19.49
N MET A 655 -12.81 -6.20 19.38
CA MET A 655 -12.24 -7.56 19.28
C MET A 655 -12.31 -8.34 20.59
N LEU A 656 -12.33 -7.62 21.72
CA LEU A 656 -12.33 -8.14 23.08
C LEU A 656 -13.73 -8.19 23.72
N ASP A 657 -14.77 -7.85 22.95
CA ASP A 657 -16.15 -7.80 23.42
C ASP A 657 -16.33 -6.83 24.63
N CYS A 658 -15.64 -5.69 24.56
CA CYS A 658 -15.69 -4.60 25.53
C CYS A 658 -16.40 -3.36 24.95
N SER A 659 -17.03 -2.56 25.81
CA SER A 659 -17.53 -1.22 25.44
C SER A 659 -16.55 -0.14 25.89
N VAL A 660 -16.36 0.88 25.05
CA VAL A 660 -15.56 2.07 25.37
C VAL A 660 -16.47 3.27 25.51
N ARG A 661 -16.34 4.01 26.61
CA ARG A 661 -16.99 5.30 26.81
C ARG A 661 -15.92 6.37 27.06
N TRP A 662 -16.08 7.54 26.44
CA TRP A 662 -15.13 8.66 26.58
C TRP A 662 -15.70 9.71 27.54
N ASN A 663 -14.97 9.99 28.62
CA ASN A 663 -15.28 11.08 29.54
C ASN A 663 -14.46 12.33 29.16
N ARG A 664 -15.08 13.52 29.26
CA ARG A 664 -14.36 14.80 29.13
C ARG A 664 -13.35 14.97 30.26
N ARG A 665 -12.22 15.62 29.99
CA ARG A 665 -11.27 16.03 31.03
C ARG A 665 -11.83 17.23 31.79
N ALA A 666 -11.65 17.25 33.11
CA ALA A 666 -12.16 18.29 34.01
C ALA A 666 -11.68 19.73 33.65
N GLU A 667 -10.61 19.87 32.87
CA GLU A 667 -10.05 21.17 32.47
C GLU A 667 -10.91 21.94 31.44
N GLU A 668 -11.81 21.27 30.72
CA GLU A 668 -12.69 21.92 29.74
C GLU A 668 -13.99 22.48 30.35
N GLU A 669 -14.26 22.25 31.64
CA GLU A 669 -15.52 22.64 32.29
C GLU A 669 -15.55 24.06 32.87
N GLU A 670 -14.47 24.84 32.87
CA GLU A 670 -14.41 26.10 33.64
C GLU A 670 -14.11 27.39 32.85
N GLY A 671 -14.04 27.37 31.52
CA GLY A 671 -13.81 28.60 30.74
C GLY A 671 -12.45 29.27 31.00
N ARG A 672 -11.48 28.52 31.56
CA ARG A 672 -10.11 28.94 31.83
C ARG A 672 -9.19 28.56 30.67
N VAL A 673 -8.18 29.39 30.40
CA VAL A 673 -7.22 29.16 29.32
C VAL A 673 -5.80 29.02 29.88
N THR A 674 -5.24 27.82 29.84
CA THR A 674 -3.85 27.57 30.24
C THR A 674 -2.90 27.91 29.08
N VAL A 675 -2.05 28.92 29.24
CA VAL A 675 -0.95 29.20 28.31
C VAL A 675 0.18 28.22 28.61
N LYS A 676 0.69 27.56 27.57
CA LYS A 676 1.76 26.57 27.67
C LYS A 676 3.06 27.16 27.13
N THR A 677 4.19 26.62 27.59
CA THR A 677 5.51 26.94 27.04
C THR A 677 5.63 26.52 25.56
N LEU A 678 6.32 27.32 24.76
CA LEU A 678 6.52 27.10 23.32
C LEU A 678 8.02 27.06 23.01
N GLY A 679 8.42 26.17 22.10
CA GLY A 679 9.77 26.09 21.56
C GLY A 679 9.91 26.87 20.24
N SER A 680 11.16 27.17 19.88
CA SER A 680 11.52 27.83 18.61
C SER A 680 11.52 26.90 17.41
N SER A 681 11.53 25.59 17.64
CA SER A 681 11.55 24.55 16.62
C SER A 681 10.87 23.28 17.11
N PRO A 682 10.33 22.42 16.21
CA PRO A 682 9.78 21.12 16.59
C PRO A 682 10.79 20.18 17.30
N SER A 683 12.08 20.51 17.26
CA SER A 683 13.16 19.80 17.96
C SER A 683 13.31 20.19 19.43
N ASP A 684 12.71 21.29 19.88
CA ASP A 684 12.97 21.83 21.21
C ASP A 684 12.13 21.05 22.24
N GLU A 685 12.80 20.37 23.17
CA GLU A 685 12.13 19.62 24.24
C GLU A 685 11.89 20.48 25.47
N THR A 686 12.83 21.35 25.81
CA THR A 686 12.79 22.19 27.00
C THR A 686 12.99 23.65 26.61
N VAL A 687 12.39 24.53 27.39
CA VAL A 687 12.65 25.95 27.33
C VAL A 687 12.93 26.47 28.72
N LYS A 688 13.83 27.43 28.79
CA LYS A 688 14.16 28.12 30.03
C LYS A 688 13.40 29.43 30.10
N ILE A 689 12.67 29.67 31.19
CA ILE A 689 12.02 30.95 31.43
C ILE A 689 13.10 31.98 31.80
N VAL A 690 13.32 32.96 30.93
CA VAL A 690 14.32 34.02 31.13
C VAL A 690 13.74 35.15 31.98
N GLU A 691 12.52 35.56 31.64
CA GLU A 691 11.83 36.69 32.26
C GLU A 691 10.31 36.46 32.22
N LEU A 692 9.60 36.78 33.30
CA LEU A 692 8.14 36.74 33.38
C LEU A 692 7.58 38.16 33.31
N HIS A 693 6.79 38.43 32.28
CA HIS A 693 6.24 39.76 32.02
C HIS A 693 4.86 39.98 32.64
N ALA A 694 4.18 38.92 33.06
CA ALA A 694 2.81 38.98 33.59
C ALA A 694 2.69 38.40 35.01
N ALA A 695 1.95 39.09 35.88
CA ALA A 695 1.71 38.69 37.27
C ALA A 695 0.26 38.22 37.53
N ALA A 696 0.05 37.39 38.55
CA ALA A 696 -1.29 36.98 38.97
C ALA A 696 -2.15 38.20 39.38
N GLY A 697 -3.36 38.28 38.84
CA GLY A 697 -4.31 39.39 39.00
C GLY A 697 -4.20 40.48 37.93
N GLU A 698 -3.21 40.40 37.03
CA GLU A 698 -2.98 41.38 35.97
C GLU A 698 -3.88 41.16 34.75
N ALA A 699 -4.42 42.24 34.19
CA ALA A 699 -5.16 42.21 32.94
C ALA A 699 -4.20 42.35 31.77
N VAL A 700 -4.26 41.44 30.81
CA VAL A 700 -3.43 41.39 29.61
C VAL A 700 -4.29 41.50 28.35
N GLU A 701 -3.80 42.19 27.33
CA GLU A 701 -4.41 42.25 25.99
C GLU A 701 -3.90 41.11 25.11
N GLU A 702 -4.62 40.77 24.04
CA GLU A 702 -4.15 39.82 23.04
C GLU A 702 -2.82 40.30 22.41
N GLY A 703 -1.83 39.41 22.31
CA GLY A 703 -0.47 39.71 21.84
C GLY A 703 0.45 40.36 22.90
N ALA A 704 -0.01 40.58 24.13
CA ALA A 704 0.85 41.11 25.19
C ALA A 704 1.88 40.05 25.64
N PRO A 705 3.17 40.40 25.82
CA PRO A 705 4.18 39.45 26.25
C PRO A 705 3.88 38.93 27.67
N LEU A 706 3.96 37.61 27.85
CA LEU A 706 3.74 36.92 29.11
C LEU A 706 5.04 36.40 29.72
N ALA A 707 5.94 35.88 28.88
CA ALA A 707 7.26 35.41 29.30
C ALA A 707 8.25 35.44 28.13
N SER A 708 9.50 35.78 28.39
CA SER A 708 10.59 35.51 27.46
C SER A 708 11.20 34.15 27.78
N VAL A 709 11.32 33.29 26.76
CA VAL A 709 11.87 31.95 26.90
C VAL A 709 13.07 31.74 25.99
N GLU A 710 14.08 31.05 26.51
CA GLU A 710 15.26 30.63 25.77
C GLU A 710 15.10 29.16 25.38
N ALA A 711 15.05 28.90 24.07
CA ALA A 711 15.05 27.57 23.48
C ALA A 711 16.39 27.29 22.80
N ASP A 712 16.61 26.05 22.37
CA ASP A 712 17.89 25.59 21.79
C ASP A 712 18.39 26.39 20.58
N LYS A 713 17.47 26.99 19.79
CA LYS A 713 17.82 27.70 18.53
C LYS A 713 17.61 29.21 18.59
N ALA A 714 16.75 29.71 19.48
CA ALA A 714 16.45 31.14 19.60
C ALA A 714 15.80 31.47 20.95
N THR A 715 15.93 32.73 21.36
CA THR A 715 15.08 33.33 22.39
C THR A 715 13.79 33.83 21.73
N MET A 716 12.65 33.59 22.37
CA MET A 716 11.34 34.03 21.88
C MET A 716 10.45 34.54 23.01
N GLU A 717 9.42 35.28 22.66
CA GLU A 717 8.40 35.71 23.60
C GLU A 717 7.15 34.84 23.47
N ILE A 718 6.63 34.40 24.61
CA ILE A 718 5.31 33.81 24.73
C ILE A 718 4.34 34.96 24.97
N GLU A 719 3.44 35.17 24.03
CA GLU A 719 2.44 36.24 24.09
C GLU A 719 1.07 35.71 24.53
N ALA A 720 0.23 36.61 25.05
CA ALA A 720 -1.13 36.33 25.48
C ALA A 720 -1.99 35.99 24.25
N PRO A 721 -2.59 34.79 24.18
CA PRO A 721 -3.34 34.36 23.01
C PRO A 721 -4.72 35.01 22.88
N LEU A 722 -5.17 35.72 23.92
CA LEU A 722 -6.38 36.52 23.96
C LEU A 722 -6.34 37.47 25.16
N ALA A 723 -7.20 38.49 25.16
CA ALA A 723 -7.36 39.39 26.29
C ALA A 723 -8.01 38.67 27.50
N GLY A 724 -7.51 38.94 28.71
CA GLY A 724 -8.00 38.28 29.93
C GLY A 724 -7.26 38.71 31.19
N THR A 725 -7.62 38.11 32.32
CA THR A 725 -6.93 38.31 33.60
C THR A 725 -6.10 37.07 33.95
N VAL A 726 -4.81 37.24 34.27
CA VAL A 726 -3.95 36.16 34.74
C VAL A 726 -4.44 35.70 36.11
N GLU A 727 -4.96 34.49 36.21
CA GLU A 727 -5.41 33.93 37.48
C GLU A 727 -4.22 33.46 38.31
N LYS A 728 -3.31 32.72 37.67
CA LYS A 728 -2.17 32.10 38.34
C LYS A 728 -1.01 31.92 37.39
N VAL A 729 0.18 32.30 37.84
CA VAL A 729 1.45 31.94 37.19
C VAL A 729 1.95 30.63 37.81
N LEU A 730 2.32 29.67 36.97
CA LEU A 730 2.66 28.29 37.38
C LEU A 730 4.17 28.02 37.37
N LEU A 731 4.94 28.81 36.64
CA LEU A 731 6.39 28.72 36.52
C LEU A 731 7.08 29.99 37.04
N SER A 732 8.35 29.89 37.39
CA SER A 732 9.18 30.99 37.88
C SER A 732 10.32 31.30 36.91
N GLU A 733 10.86 32.52 36.99
CA GLU A 733 12.08 32.87 36.25
C GLU A 733 13.24 31.93 36.62
N GLY A 734 13.95 31.45 35.61
CA GLY A 734 15.02 30.48 35.75
C GLY A 734 14.57 29.01 35.68
N ASP A 735 13.27 28.73 35.68
CA ASP A 735 12.76 27.35 35.51
C ASP A 735 13.07 26.84 34.09
N GLU A 736 13.58 25.62 34.00
CA GLU A 736 13.79 24.89 32.75
C GLU A 736 12.74 23.76 32.69
N VAL A 737 11.83 23.85 31.72
CA VAL A 737 10.64 22.99 31.65
C VAL A 737 10.42 22.47 30.23
N ASP A 738 9.67 21.38 30.12
CA ASP A 738 9.32 20.83 28.81
C ASP A 738 8.44 21.81 27.99
N VAL A 739 8.62 21.83 26.67
CA VAL A 739 7.72 22.52 25.74
C VAL A 739 6.32 21.91 25.85
N GLY A 740 5.33 22.76 26.10
CA GLY A 740 3.96 22.33 26.41
C GLY A 740 3.63 22.31 27.91
N ALA A 741 4.61 22.58 28.80
CA ALA A 741 4.35 22.74 30.24
C ALA A 741 3.42 23.94 30.51
N PRO A 742 2.52 23.85 31.50
CA PRO A 742 1.66 24.96 31.89
C PRO A 742 2.49 26.15 32.41
N LEU A 743 2.47 27.28 31.71
CA LEU A 743 3.15 28.52 32.11
C LEU A 743 2.29 29.32 33.09
N LEU A 744 1.04 29.60 32.71
CA LEU A 744 0.07 30.35 33.51
C LEU A 744 -1.36 30.06 33.05
N THR A 745 -2.34 30.43 33.88
CA THR A 745 -3.77 30.30 33.59
C THR A 745 -4.41 31.67 33.46
N LEU A 746 -5.18 31.88 32.39
CA LEU A 746 -5.94 33.10 32.08
C LEU A 746 -7.44 32.86 32.28
N VAL A 747 -8.14 33.87 32.79
CA VAL A 747 -9.60 34.00 32.70
C VAL A 747 -9.91 34.94 31.53
N PRO A 748 -10.49 34.43 30.43
CA PRO A 748 -10.82 35.22 29.24
C PRO A 748 -11.78 36.37 29.54
N SER A 749 -11.59 37.53 28.92
CA SER A 749 -12.59 38.62 28.90
C SER A 749 -13.63 38.47 27.78
N VAL A 750 -13.41 37.53 26.86
CA VAL A 750 -14.26 37.18 25.71
C VAL A 750 -14.27 35.66 25.52
N GLU A 751 -15.31 35.11 24.91
CA GLU A 751 -15.43 33.67 24.62
C GLU A 751 -14.24 33.21 23.77
N ALA A 752 -13.42 32.29 24.28
CA ALA A 752 -12.20 31.88 23.61
C ALA A 752 -12.52 31.07 22.35
N ALA A 753 -11.91 31.44 21.22
CA ALA A 753 -11.95 30.61 20.02
C ALA A 753 -11.32 29.24 20.30
N ALA A 754 -11.88 28.18 19.70
CA ALA A 754 -11.36 26.82 19.87
C ALA A 754 -9.89 26.77 19.43
N ARG A 755 -9.00 26.36 20.35
CA ARG A 755 -7.57 26.24 20.06
C ARG A 755 -7.34 25.08 19.09
N PRO A 756 -6.33 25.20 18.19
CA PRO A 756 -5.92 24.08 17.37
C PRO A 756 -5.52 22.89 18.26
N GLN A 757 -6.04 21.71 17.92
CA GLN A 757 -5.59 20.47 18.53
C GLN A 757 -4.09 20.29 18.25
N THR A 758 -3.32 19.92 19.26
CA THR A 758 -1.85 19.74 19.15
C THR A 758 -1.36 18.40 19.68
N THR A 759 -2.24 17.62 20.30
CA THR A 759 -1.97 16.28 20.84
C THR A 759 -3.12 15.32 20.53
N ASP A 760 -2.81 14.03 20.45
CA ASP A 760 -3.79 12.94 20.35
C ASP A 760 -4.42 12.65 21.73
N ASP A 761 -5.42 13.48 22.06
CA ASP A 761 -6.14 13.45 23.33
C ASP A 761 -7.67 13.40 23.12
N PRO A 762 -8.23 12.23 22.81
CA PRO A 762 -9.67 12.04 22.64
C PRO A 762 -10.48 12.02 23.97
N GLY A 763 -9.84 12.26 25.12
CA GLY A 763 -10.46 12.19 26.44
C GLY A 763 -10.02 10.96 27.26
N ILE A 764 -10.66 10.75 28.43
CA ILE A 764 -10.35 9.62 29.32
C ILE A 764 -11.26 8.44 28.94
N PRO A 765 -10.71 7.31 28.45
CA PRO A 765 -11.53 6.14 28.15
C PRO A 765 -11.91 5.41 29.43
N VAL A 766 -13.15 4.96 29.48
CA VAL A 766 -13.66 3.96 30.43
C VAL A 766 -13.94 2.72 29.61
N VAL A 767 -13.10 1.69 29.80
CA VAL A 767 -13.27 0.40 29.14
C VAL A 767 -13.95 -0.54 30.11
N GLU A 768 -15.16 -0.95 29.79
CA GLU A 768 -15.89 -1.93 30.58
C GLU A 768 -16.00 -3.20 29.77
N LYS A 769 -15.60 -4.33 30.37
CA LYS A 769 -16.05 -5.63 29.88
C LYS A 769 -17.55 -5.53 29.80
N GLN A 770 -18.12 -5.83 28.63
CA GLN A 770 -19.53 -6.15 28.62
C GLN A 770 -19.71 -7.26 29.64
N ARG A 771 -20.52 -7.03 30.68
CA ARG A 771 -20.71 -8.00 31.76
C ARG A 771 -21.18 -9.30 31.11
N SER A 772 -20.26 -10.24 30.93
CA SER A 772 -20.59 -11.64 30.86
C SER A 772 -21.22 -11.95 32.21
N VAL A 773 -22.48 -12.35 32.21
CA VAL A 773 -23.02 -13.07 33.36
C VAL A 773 -22.08 -14.25 33.61
N THR A 774 -21.64 -14.38 34.86
CA THR A 774 -20.63 -15.34 35.35
C THR A 774 -20.68 -16.73 34.72
N GLU A 775 -19.53 -17.17 34.22
CA GLU A 775 -19.04 -18.55 34.36
C GLU A 775 -17.65 -18.49 35.05
N ALA A 776 -17.51 -19.08 36.24
CA ALA A 776 -16.24 -19.45 36.88
C ALA A 776 -16.41 -20.79 37.63
N ALA A 777 -15.50 -21.73 37.36
CA ALA A 777 -15.62 -23.21 37.34
C ALA A 777 -15.12 -23.94 38.63
N ALA A 778 -15.40 -25.23 38.98
CA ALA A 778 -15.73 -26.47 38.24
C ALA A 778 -16.59 -27.46 39.11
N PRO A 779 -17.39 -28.43 38.57
CA PRO A 779 -17.34 -28.99 37.22
C PRO A 779 -18.55 -28.62 36.36
N ALA A 780 -18.42 -27.61 35.51
CA ALA A 780 -18.41 -26.24 35.97
C ALA A 780 -19.85 -25.78 35.96
N THR A 781 -20.53 -26.07 37.07
CA THR A 781 -21.98 -26.07 37.13
C THR A 781 -22.55 -24.66 37.13
N GLN A 782 -23.29 -24.40 36.05
CA GLN A 782 -24.52 -23.62 35.99
C GLN A 782 -24.33 -22.11 35.82
N GLY A 783 -24.16 -21.72 34.56
CA GLY A 783 -24.51 -20.39 34.08
C GLY A 783 -25.93 -20.04 34.52
N HIS A 784 -26.06 -18.92 35.21
CA HIS A 784 -27.33 -18.23 35.23
C HIS A 784 -27.41 -17.39 33.97
N GLU A 785 -28.04 -17.97 32.95
CA GLU A 785 -28.61 -17.26 31.80
C GLU A 785 -29.29 -15.98 32.30
N ARG A 786 -28.82 -14.81 31.87
CA ARG A 786 -29.77 -13.73 31.63
C ARG A 786 -30.33 -14.04 30.26
N GLU A 787 -31.51 -14.65 30.21
CA GLU A 787 -32.33 -14.72 29.01
C GLU A 787 -32.42 -13.30 28.42
N SER A 788 -31.65 -13.02 27.37
CA SER A 788 -31.90 -11.86 26.54
C SER A 788 -33.24 -12.13 25.86
N ALA A 789 -34.24 -11.28 26.10
CA ALA A 789 -35.52 -11.42 25.45
C ALA A 789 -35.32 -11.57 23.93
N PRO A 790 -35.94 -12.56 23.27
CA PRO A 790 -35.72 -12.83 21.86
C PRO A 790 -36.12 -11.62 21.01
N THR A 791 -35.48 -11.44 19.85
CA THR A 791 -35.97 -10.52 18.83
C THR A 791 -37.31 -11.05 18.30
N VAL A 792 -38.32 -10.19 18.26
CA VAL A 792 -39.70 -10.54 17.92
C VAL A 792 -40.26 -9.59 16.87
N ILE A 793 -41.02 -10.14 15.93
CA ILE A 793 -41.94 -9.38 15.08
C ILE A 793 -43.33 -9.45 15.72
N SER A 794 -43.84 -8.32 16.21
CA SER A 794 -45.14 -8.25 16.89
C SER A 794 -46.29 -8.03 15.92
N SER A 795 -46.08 -7.23 14.88
CA SER A 795 -47.10 -6.99 13.85
C SER A 795 -46.47 -6.79 12.50
N ILE A 796 -47.19 -7.24 11.48
CA ILE A 796 -46.97 -6.89 10.08
C ILE A 796 -48.32 -6.41 9.53
N CYS A 797 -48.31 -5.27 8.86
CA CYS A 797 -49.45 -4.72 8.14
C CYS A 797 -49.07 -4.46 6.68
N SER A 798 -50.01 -4.69 5.76
CA SER A 798 -49.79 -4.45 4.32
C SER A 798 -50.71 -3.42 3.69
N ALA A 799 -50.22 -2.85 2.59
CA ALA A 799 -50.99 -2.07 1.61
C ALA A 799 -50.72 -2.64 0.22
N LEU A 800 -51.78 -2.80 -0.57
CA LEU A 800 -51.71 -3.35 -1.93
C LEU A 800 -52.14 -2.28 -2.92
N GLY A 801 -51.63 -2.35 -4.15
CA GLY A 801 -52.16 -1.52 -5.22
C GLY A 801 -53.67 -1.69 -5.39
N SER A 802 -54.38 -0.59 -5.64
CA SER A 802 -55.84 -0.55 -5.74
C SER A 802 -56.40 -1.30 -6.96
N GLN A 803 -55.61 -1.54 -8.00
CA GLN A 803 -56.07 -2.21 -9.22
C GLN A 803 -55.82 -3.72 -9.18
N LEU A 804 -56.86 -4.51 -8.98
CA LEU A 804 -56.77 -5.95 -9.16
C LEU A 804 -56.73 -6.30 -10.65
N LYS A 805 -55.68 -6.99 -11.10
CA LYS A 805 -55.50 -7.48 -12.47
C LYS A 805 -55.60 -9.00 -12.53
N THR A 806 -56.61 -9.50 -13.23
CA THR A 806 -56.80 -10.92 -13.54
C THR A 806 -56.01 -11.34 -14.78
N ASN A 807 -55.75 -12.64 -14.97
CA ASN A 807 -55.06 -13.10 -16.19
C ASN A 807 -55.90 -12.81 -17.43
N ASP A 808 -57.23 -12.92 -17.33
CA ASP A 808 -58.17 -12.60 -18.42
C ASP A 808 -57.96 -11.17 -18.94
N GLU A 809 -57.83 -10.19 -18.04
CA GLU A 809 -57.59 -8.79 -18.42
C GLU A 809 -56.18 -8.57 -18.99
N LEU A 810 -55.15 -9.27 -18.48
CA LEU A 810 -53.78 -9.05 -18.94
C LEU A 810 -53.47 -9.68 -20.29
N VAL A 811 -54.11 -10.81 -20.64
CA VAL A 811 -53.91 -11.43 -21.97
C VAL A 811 -54.57 -10.63 -23.10
N GLU A 812 -55.55 -9.77 -22.79
CA GLU A 812 -56.06 -8.78 -23.74
C GLU A 812 -55.00 -7.72 -24.08
N ILE A 813 -54.13 -7.40 -23.13
CA ILE A 813 -53.05 -6.40 -23.28
C ILE A 813 -51.79 -7.00 -23.91
N CYS A 814 -51.47 -8.26 -23.58
CA CYS A 814 -50.34 -9.02 -24.12
C CYS A 814 -50.87 -10.25 -24.88
N PRO A 815 -51.24 -10.11 -26.17
CA PRO A 815 -51.87 -11.18 -26.94
C PRO A 815 -50.90 -12.33 -27.24
N GLY A 816 -51.43 -13.56 -27.33
CA GLY A 816 -50.65 -14.77 -27.65
C GLY A 816 -50.51 -15.76 -26.49
N TRP A 817 -51.13 -15.47 -25.34
CA TRP A 817 -51.21 -16.34 -24.17
C TRP A 817 -52.67 -16.55 -23.77
N SER A 818 -53.03 -17.74 -23.30
CA SER A 818 -54.28 -17.94 -22.57
C SER A 818 -54.10 -17.69 -21.07
N PRO A 819 -55.17 -17.36 -20.33
CA PRO A 819 -55.12 -17.25 -18.87
C PRO A 819 -54.56 -18.51 -18.19
N ASP A 820 -54.86 -19.69 -18.74
CA ASP A 820 -54.35 -20.98 -18.27
C ASP A 820 -52.84 -21.14 -18.53
N ASP A 821 -52.33 -20.66 -19.68
CA ASP A 821 -50.90 -20.69 -19.98
C ASP A 821 -50.10 -19.85 -18.97
N VAL A 822 -50.65 -18.70 -18.56
CA VAL A 822 -50.06 -17.84 -17.53
C VAL A 822 -50.02 -18.59 -16.20
N VAL A 823 -51.14 -19.18 -15.75
CA VAL A 823 -51.17 -19.98 -14.51
C VAL A 823 -50.18 -21.14 -14.57
N GLN A 824 -50.10 -21.85 -15.69
CA GLN A 824 -49.19 -22.99 -15.83
C GLN A 824 -47.72 -22.56 -15.79
N ARG A 825 -47.38 -21.39 -16.33
CA ARG A 825 -46.00 -20.89 -16.42
C ARG A 825 -45.54 -20.15 -15.16
N THR A 826 -46.44 -19.47 -14.46
CA THR A 826 -46.09 -18.58 -13.34
C THR A 826 -46.70 -19.00 -12.02
N GLY A 827 -47.79 -19.76 -12.03
CA GLY A 827 -48.58 -20.08 -10.85
C GLY A 827 -49.54 -18.97 -10.43
N ILE A 828 -49.61 -17.85 -11.16
CA ILE A 828 -50.35 -16.62 -10.81
C ILE A 828 -51.69 -16.58 -11.53
N ARG A 829 -52.76 -16.23 -10.81
CA ARG A 829 -54.12 -15.99 -11.35
C ARG A 829 -54.49 -14.52 -11.38
N LYS A 830 -54.09 -13.77 -10.34
CA LYS A 830 -54.37 -12.35 -10.17
C LYS A 830 -53.23 -11.67 -9.40
N ARG A 831 -53.12 -10.34 -9.56
CA ARG A 831 -52.15 -9.49 -8.87
C ARG A 831 -52.71 -8.09 -8.67
N HIS A 832 -52.10 -7.32 -7.77
CA HIS A 832 -52.48 -5.94 -7.49
C HIS A 832 -51.49 -4.99 -8.16
N TRP A 833 -51.97 -4.00 -8.91
CA TRP A 833 -51.18 -2.91 -9.47
C TRP A 833 -51.61 -1.59 -8.85
N ILE A 834 -50.70 -0.62 -8.78
CA ILE A 834 -51.03 0.73 -8.36
C ILE A 834 -52.05 1.39 -9.30
N GLY A 835 -52.97 2.14 -8.71
CA GLY A 835 -53.92 3.02 -9.40
C GLY A 835 -53.37 4.42 -9.64
N GLU A 836 -54.22 5.28 -10.21
CA GLU A 836 -53.87 6.68 -10.44
C GLU A 836 -53.65 7.40 -9.10
N GLY A 837 -52.46 7.97 -8.89
CA GLY A 837 -52.07 8.68 -7.66
C GLY A 837 -51.41 7.81 -6.59
N GLU A 838 -51.37 6.48 -6.75
CA GLU A 838 -50.65 5.59 -5.85
C GLU A 838 -49.16 5.50 -6.22
N SER A 839 -48.29 5.31 -5.23
CA SER A 839 -46.84 5.19 -5.39
C SER A 839 -46.23 4.32 -4.30
N ALA A 840 -44.96 3.97 -4.42
CA ALA A 840 -44.22 3.27 -3.37
C ALA A 840 -44.27 4.02 -2.02
N LEU A 841 -44.30 5.36 -2.04
CA LEU A 841 -44.44 6.17 -0.82
C LEU A 841 -45.84 6.06 -0.22
N SER A 842 -46.89 6.25 -1.01
CA SER A 842 -48.26 6.21 -0.48
C SER A 842 -48.61 4.84 0.09
N LEU A 843 -48.23 3.75 -0.59
CA LEU A 843 -48.44 2.40 -0.07
C LEU A 843 -47.64 2.15 1.23
N ALA A 844 -46.40 2.63 1.30
CA ALA A 844 -45.59 2.49 2.51
C ALA A 844 -46.19 3.23 3.71
N VAL A 845 -46.63 4.47 3.49
CA VAL A 845 -47.29 5.30 4.51
C VAL A 845 -48.61 4.65 4.97
N ASP A 846 -49.42 4.13 4.04
CA ASP A 846 -50.65 3.40 4.37
C ASP A 846 -50.38 2.14 5.21
N ALA A 847 -49.33 1.37 4.88
CA ALA A 847 -48.93 0.20 5.65
C ALA A 847 -48.47 0.59 7.07
N CYS A 848 -47.71 1.69 7.20
CA CYS A 848 -47.28 2.23 8.49
C CYS A 848 -48.46 2.72 9.34
N HIS A 849 -49.42 3.45 8.76
CA HIS A 849 -50.61 3.90 9.48
C HIS A 849 -51.44 2.72 10.00
N LYS A 850 -51.62 1.66 9.21
CA LYS A 850 -52.29 0.43 9.68
C LYS A 850 -51.54 -0.25 10.81
N LEU A 851 -50.20 -0.25 10.77
CA LEU A 851 -49.37 -0.78 11.86
C LEU A 851 -49.53 0.06 13.12
N PHE A 852 -49.49 1.39 13.00
CA PHE A 852 -49.62 2.35 14.10
C PHE A 852 -50.99 2.25 14.78
N GLU A 853 -52.07 2.18 13.99
CA GLU A 853 -53.43 1.96 14.50
C GLU A 853 -53.55 0.63 15.26
N ARG A 854 -52.93 -0.44 14.73
CA ARG A 854 -52.99 -1.78 15.31
C ARG A 854 -52.21 -1.90 16.62
N GLU A 855 -51.01 -1.34 16.68
CA GLU A 855 -50.10 -1.41 17.83
C GLU A 855 -50.32 -0.27 18.84
N GLY A 856 -51.15 0.71 18.49
CA GLY A 856 -51.37 1.90 19.33
C GLY A 856 -50.10 2.74 19.49
N VAL A 857 -49.29 2.84 18.44
CA VAL A 857 -48.01 3.57 18.42
C VAL A 857 -48.01 4.68 17.37
N THR A 858 -47.02 5.56 17.45
CA THR A 858 -46.73 6.61 16.48
C THR A 858 -45.29 6.49 15.99
N VAL A 859 -44.88 7.29 15.01
CA VAL A 859 -43.48 7.28 14.52
C VAL A 859 -42.47 7.65 15.61
N ASN A 860 -42.88 8.41 16.63
CA ASN A 860 -42.03 8.78 17.76
C ASN A 860 -41.73 7.62 18.72
N ASP A 861 -42.42 6.49 18.59
CA ASP A 861 -42.19 5.28 19.38
C ASP A 861 -41.14 4.36 18.75
N PHE A 862 -40.58 4.73 17.60
CA PHE A 862 -39.56 3.97 16.90
C PHE A 862 -38.22 4.69 16.99
N ASP A 863 -37.14 3.90 17.02
CA ASP A 863 -35.77 4.40 17.11
C ASP A 863 -35.06 4.36 15.75
N ALA A 864 -35.63 3.67 14.75
CA ALA A 864 -35.13 3.68 13.38
C ALA A 864 -36.19 3.24 12.36
N ILE A 865 -36.02 3.70 11.12
CA ILE A 865 -36.77 3.25 9.94
C ILE A 865 -35.80 2.60 8.94
N ILE A 866 -36.01 1.32 8.66
CA ILE A 866 -35.28 0.60 7.62
C ILE A 866 -36.24 0.31 6.48
N CYS A 867 -36.02 0.91 5.32
CA CYS A 867 -36.87 0.67 4.14
C CYS A 867 -36.16 -0.20 3.09
N SER A 868 -36.68 -1.39 2.82
CA SER A 868 -36.23 -2.20 1.68
C SER A 868 -37.05 -1.85 0.43
N THR A 869 -36.40 -1.28 -0.59
CA THR A 869 -37.05 -0.97 -1.86
C THR A 869 -36.08 -1.03 -3.05
N GLY A 870 -36.51 -1.67 -4.13
CA GLY A 870 -35.86 -1.57 -5.45
C GLY A 870 -36.48 -0.50 -6.35
N THR A 871 -37.61 0.09 -5.93
CA THR A 871 -38.38 1.05 -6.72
C THR A 871 -38.64 2.36 -5.96
N PRO A 872 -37.61 3.03 -5.41
CA PRO A 872 -37.85 4.32 -4.78
C PRO A 872 -38.24 5.36 -5.84
N PRO A 873 -39.14 6.32 -5.51
CA PRO A 873 -39.52 7.40 -6.43
C PRO A 873 -38.35 8.34 -6.74
N SER A 874 -37.32 8.36 -5.90
CA SER A 874 -36.10 9.17 -6.01
C SER A 874 -34.97 8.50 -5.24
N THR A 875 -33.73 8.58 -5.70
CA THR A 875 -32.56 8.10 -4.94
C THR A 875 -32.29 8.95 -3.70
N THR A 876 -32.59 10.25 -3.77
CA THR A 876 -32.46 11.18 -2.65
C THR A 876 -33.60 12.22 -2.71
N PRO A 877 -34.31 12.47 -1.60
CA PRO A 877 -34.24 11.74 -0.32
C PRO A 877 -34.66 10.27 -0.48
N SER A 878 -34.11 9.41 0.39
CA SER A 878 -34.47 7.98 0.46
C SER A 878 -35.96 7.82 0.74
N LEU A 879 -36.53 6.66 0.36
CA LEU A 879 -37.93 6.36 0.64
C LEU A 879 -38.18 6.34 2.16
N ALA A 880 -37.25 5.83 2.97
CA ALA A 880 -37.31 5.88 4.43
C ALA A 880 -37.41 7.32 4.98
N CYS A 881 -36.60 8.26 4.48
CA CYS A 881 -36.68 9.66 4.90
C CYS A 881 -38.00 10.32 4.49
N ARG A 882 -38.55 9.93 3.33
CA ARG A 882 -39.86 10.42 2.88
C ARG A 882 -41.00 9.84 3.71
N ILE A 883 -40.93 8.57 4.08
CA ILE A 883 -41.86 7.94 5.02
C ILE A 883 -41.80 8.66 6.37
N LEU A 884 -40.60 8.89 6.91
CA LEU A 884 -40.42 9.66 8.14
C LEU A 884 -41.10 11.03 8.05
N LYS A 885 -40.90 11.74 6.93
CA LYS A 885 -41.50 13.06 6.72
C LYS A 885 -43.03 13.04 6.71
N GLU A 886 -43.64 12.07 6.04
CA GLU A 886 -45.11 11.93 5.98
C GLU A 886 -45.72 11.47 7.31
N LEU A 887 -44.98 10.68 8.11
CA LEU A 887 -45.45 10.18 9.40
C LEU A 887 -45.17 11.12 10.58
N SER A 888 -44.28 12.11 10.39
CA SER A 888 -43.93 13.09 11.43
C SER A 888 -45.09 14.05 11.72
N PRO A 889 -45.31 14.45 12.98
CA PRO A 889 -46.36 15.41 13.34
C PRO A 889 -46.12 16.80 12.73
N GLU A 890 -47.19 17.55 12.41
CA GLU A 890 -47.10 18.86 11.73
C GLU A 890 -46.26 19.92 12.48
N GLU A 891 -46.17 19.84 13.82
CA GLU A 891 -45.46 20.81 14.67
C GLU A 891 -44.23 20.22 15.44
N GLY A 892 -43.58 19.18 14.91
CA GLY A 892 -42.36 18.63 15.53
C GLY A 892 -41.46 17.83 14.58
N GLU A 893 -40.14 17.87 14.81
CA GLU A 893 -39.17 17.06 14.08
C GLU A 893 -38.95 15.72 14.80
N THR A 894 -39.32 14.60 14.17
CA THR A 894 -38.91 13.26 14.62
C THR A 894 -37.51 12.98 14.08
N LEU A 895 -36.53 12.83 14.98
CA LEU A 895 -35.12 12.63 14.64
C LEU A 895 -34.69 11.19 14.91
N ILE A 896 -34.83 10.33 13.91
CA ILE A 896 -34.39 8.93 13.98
C ILE A 896 -33.64 8.54 12.70
N PRO A 897 -32.66 7.61 12.78
CA PRO A 897 -32.07 6.99 11.60
C PRO A 897 -33.13 6.46 10.64
N ALA A 898 -33.07 6.90 9.38
CA ALA A 898 -33.98 6.46 8.33
C ALA A 898 -33.21 6.26 7.02
N HIS A 899 -33.11 5.02 6.55
CA HIS A 899 -32.35 4.69 5.34
C HIS A 899 -32.96 3.55 4.53
N ASP A 900 -32.63 3.53 3.24
CA ASP A 900 -33.05 2.48 2.32
C ASP A 900 -31.99 1.37 2.23
N ILE A 901 -32.44 0.12 2.00
CA ILE A 901 -31.61 -1.00 1.54
C ILE A 901 -32.16 -1.49 0.21
N ASN A 902 -31.28 -1.67 -0.79
CA ASN A 902 -31.63 -2.35 -2.02
C ASN A 902 -30.95 -3.72 -2.10
N ALA A 903 -31.73 -4.77 -1.85
CA ALA A 903 -31.36 -6.15 -2.17
C ALA A 903 -32.48 -6.87 -2.94
N ALA A 904 -33.25 -6.09 -3.71
CA ALA A 904 -34.43 -6.51 -4.47
C ALA A 904 -35.31 -7.48 -3.64
N CYS A 905 -35.72 -8.62 -4.21
CA CYS A 905 -36.67 -9.51 -3.53
C CYS A 905 -36.17 -10.18 -2.24
N SER A 906 -34.86 -10.18 -1.98
CA SER A 906 -34.30 -10.65 -0.69
C SER A 906 -34.26 -9.58 0.40
N GLY A 907 -34.63 -8.34 0.04
CA GLY A 907 -34.47 -7.14 0.86
C GLY A 907 -35.14 -7.17 2.23
N TYR A 908 -36.28 -7.86 2.39
CA TYR A 908 -36.89 -8.01 3.72
C TYR A 908 -35.98 -8.72 4.71
N LEU A 909 -35.31 -9.81 4.29
CA LEU A 909 -34.42 -10.57 5.17
C LEU A 909 -33.09 -9.84 5.42
N TYR A 910 -32.61 -9.06 4.44
CA TYR A 910 -31.48 -8.13 4.65
C TYR A 910 -31.84 -7.06 5.69
N ALA A 911 -32.98 -6.41 5.54
CA ALA A 911 -33.48 -5.43 6.48
C ALA A 911 -33.77 -6.04 7.87
N LEU A 912 -34.26 -7.28 7.91
CA LEU A 912 -34.53 -8.00 9.16
C LEU A 912 -33.26 -8.41 9.88
N GLN A 913 -32.19 -8.80 9.15
CA GLN A 913 -30.88 -8.98 9.77
C GLN A 913 -30.36 -7.66 10.34
N GLN A 914 -30.44 -6.56 9.59
CA GLN A 914 -30.02 -5.26 10.10
C GLN A 914 -30.82 -4.86 11.35
N ALA A 915 -32.13 -5.11 11.38
CA ALA A 915 -32.95 -4.90 12.58
C ALA A 915 -32.52 -5.80 13.75
N CYS A 916 -32.18 -7.08 13.51
CA CYS A 916 -31.63 -7.97 14.54
C CYS A 916 -30.30 -7.44 15.09
N ASP A 917 -29.40 -6.98 14.22
CA ASP A 917 -28.09 -6.44 14.59
C ASP A 917 -28.26 -5.14 15.41
N MET A 918 -29.22 -4.29 15.04
CA MET A 918 -29.56 -3.09 15.81
C MET A 918 -30.12 -3.43 17.19
N LEU A 919 -30.99 -4.44 17.29
CA LEU A 919 -31.58 -4.89 18.56
C LEU A 919 -30.62 -5.70 19.44
N GLU A 920 -29.58 -6.30 18.85
CA GLU A 920 -28.46 -6.87 19.58
C GLU A 920 -27.65 -5.77 20.28
N HIS A 921 -27.46 -4.64 19.61
CA HIS A 921 -26.74 -3.49 20.16
C HIS A 921 -27.59 -2.67 21.14
N ASP A 922 -28.86 -2.42 20.82
CA ASP A 922 -29.83 -1.74 21.66
C ASP A 922 -31.09 -2.60 21.86
N PRO A 923 -31.13 -3.44 22.92
CA PRO A 923 -32.27 -4.30 23.21
C PRO A 923 -33.58 -3.57 23.50
N GLY A 924 -33.53 -2.28 23.82
CA GLY A 924 -34.73 -1.46 24.09
C GLY A 924 -35.34 -0.83 22.85
N ALA A 925 -34.63 -0.84 21.72
CA ALA A 925 -35.06 -0.16 20.51
C ALA A 925 -36.29 -0.81 19.86
N ARG A 926 -37.02 0.00 19.09
CA ARG A 926 -38.12 -0.42 18.22
C ARG A 926 -37.82 -0.02 16.80
N ILE A 927 -37.75 -1.01 15.92
CA ILE A 927 -37.37 -0.81 14.51
C ILE A 927 -38.62 -0.89 13.64
N LEU A 928 -38.86 0.15 12.85
CA LEU A 928 -39.88 0.17 11.81
C LEU A 928 -39.26 -0.36 10.52
N LEU A 929 -39.52 -1.63 10.21
CA LEU A 929 -39.02 -2.26 8.98
C LEU A 929 -40.10 -2.16 7.91
N VAL A 930 -39.85 -1.37 6.87
CA VAL A 930 -40.77 -1.17 5.75
C VAL A 930 -40.24 -1.86 4.50
N THR A 931 -41.09 -2.56 3.76
CA THR A 931 -40.82 -2.93 2.36
C THR A 931 -41.80 -2.20 1.46
N SER A 932 -41.37 -1.71 0.30
CA SER A 932 -42.28 -1.08 -0.65
C SER A 932 -41.80 -1.22 -2.07
N GLU A 933 -42.63 -1.82 -2.94
CA GLU A 933 -42.27 -2.14 -4.32
C GLU A 933 -43.46 -1.82 -5.24
N THR A 934 -43.20 -1.00 -6.26
CA THR A 934 -44.14 -0.69 -7.34
C THR A 934 -43.48 -1.00 -8.68
N LEU A 935 -43.59 -2.25 -9.11
CA LEU A 935 -42.91 -2.81 -10.29
C LEU A 935 -43.80 -2.79 -11.54
N SER A 936 -45.12 -2.70 -11.40
CA SER A 936 -46.05 -2.67 -12.54
C SER A 936 -45.75 -1.58 -13.59
N PRO A 937 -45.23 -0.38 -13.25
CA PRO A 937 -44.87 0.62 -14.25
C PRO A 937 -43.66 0.24 -15.12
N MET A 938 -42.87 -0.75 -14.69
CA MET A 938 -41.60 -1.14 -15.30
C MET A 938 -41.72 -2.41 -16.16
N LEU A 939 -42.95 -2.89 -16.38
CA LEU A 939 -43.22 -4.10 -17.14
C LEU A 939 -43.39 -3.81 -18.62
N ASN A 940 -42.70 -4.58 -19.47
CA ASN A 940 -42.88 -4.52 -20.91
C ASN A 940 -44.07 -5.40 -21.33
N LYS A 941 -45.15 -4.80 -21.86
CA LYS A 941 -46.31 -5.54 -22.38
C LYS A 941 -45.98 -6.50 -23.53
N ASP A 942 -44.88 -6.26 -24.23
CA ASP A 942 -44.44 -7.10 -25.34
C ASP A 942 -43.53 -8.26 -24.89
N ASP A 943 -43.14 -8.29 -23.60
CA ASP A 943 -42.39 -9.40 -22.99
C ASP A 943 -43.28 -10.24 -22.05
N PRO A 944 -43.88 -11.33 -22.53
CA PRO A 944 -44.66 -12.23 -21.68
C PRO A 944 -43.82 -12.95 -20.61
N GLY A 945 -42.49 -12.87 -20.68
CA GLY A 945 -41.58 -13.42 -19.68
C GLY A 945 -41.69 -12.72 -18.34
N THR A 946 -41.85 -11.40 -18.33
CA THR A 946 -41.90 -10.54 -17.13
C THR A 946 -43.28 -9.93 -16.87
N PHE A 947 -44.05 -9.63 -17.92
CA PHE A 947 -45.30 -8.86 -17.84
C PHE A 947 -46.36 -9.43 -16.88
N PHE A 948 -46.48 -10.76 -16.81
CA PHE A 948 -47.51 -11.41 -15.99
C PHE A 948 -47.11 -11.66 -14.53
N LEU A 949 -45.85 -11.38 -14.17
CA LEU A 949 -45.26 -11.83 -12.91
C LEU A 949 -45.53 -10.91 -11.73
N PHE A 950 -45.38 -9.60 -11.91
CA PHE A 950 -45.22 -8.70 -10.78
C PHE A 950 -46.52 -8.05 -10.29
N GLY A 951 -46.59 -7.83 -8.99
CA GLY A 951 -47.60 -7.03 -8.31
C GLY A 951 -46.94 -5.96 -7.44
N ASP A 952 -47.73 -4.99 -7.01
CA ASP A 952 -47.30 -3.84 -6.22
C ASP A 952 -47.86 -3.91 -4.81
N ALA A 953 -46.99 -3.70 -3.83
CA ALA A 953 -47.35 -3.74 -2.42
C ALA A 953 -46.33 -2.99 -1.55
N ALA A 954 -46.75 -2.68 -0.33
CA ALA A 954 -45.88 -2.31 0.77
C ALA A 954 -46.25 -3.08 2.03
N THR A 955 -45.27 -3.31 2.91
CA THR A 955 -45.50 -3.85 4.26
C THR A 955 -44.74 -3.04 5.30
N ALA A 956 -45.26 -2.97 6.52
CA ALA A 956 -44.61 -2.38 7.68
C ALA A 956 -44.60 -3.41 8.81
N SER A 957 -43.41 -3.67 9.36
CA SER A 957 -43.18 -4.60 10.48
C SER A 957 -42.64 -3.85 11.69
N LEU A 958 -43.18 -4.13 12.88
CA LEU A 958 -42.57 -3.72 14.15
C LEU A 958 -41.65 -4.84 14.64
N VAL A 959 -40.35 -4.56 14.71
CA VAL A 959 -39.32 -5.49 15.22
C VAL A 959 -38.74 -4.91 16.51
N SER A 960 -38.78 -5.69 17.60
CA SER A 960 -38.22 -5.29 18.91
C SER A 960 -37.88 -6.53 19.74
N ARG A 961 -37.33 -6.35 20.96
CA ARG A 961 -37.22 -7.45 21.93
C ARG A 961 -38.36 -7.50 22.96
N GLU A 962 -39.31 -6.57 22.83
CA GLU A 962 -40.54 -6.55 23.62
C GLU A 962 -41.60 -7.43 22.95
N GLN A 963 -42.10 -8.45 23.65
CA GLN A 963 -43.29 -9.19 23.19
C GLN A 963 -44.54 -8.34 23.40
N ARG A 964 -45.29 -8.10 22.32
CA ARG A 964 -46.53 -7.30 22.32
C ARG A 964 -47.69 -8.13 21.77
N GLY A 965 -48.92 -7.79 22.14
CA GLY A 965 -50.14 -8.48 21.70
C GLY A 965 -50.60 -8.16 20.28
N GLY A 966 -49.66 -7.96 19.34
CA GLY A 966 -49.92 -7.62 17.95
C GLY A 966 -50.59 -8.74 17.14
N ASN A 967 -50.71 -8.59 15.82
CA ASN A 967 -51.33 -9.66 14.99
C ASN A 967 -50.44 -10.88 14.80
N LEU A 968 -49.15 -10.76 15.12
CA LEU A 968 -48.14 -11.81 15.08
C LEU A 968 -47.41 -11.90 16.42
N ASN A 969 -46.71 -13.02 16.63
CA ASN A 969 -45.73 -13.12 17.69
C ASN A 969 -44.67 -14.14 17.26
N LEU A 970 -43.69 -13.67 16.49
CA LEU A 970 -42.67 -14.52 15.88
C LEU A 970 -41.30 -14.18 16.46
N ARG A 971 -40.66 -15.13 17.15
CA ARG A 971 -39.23 -15.04 17.47
C ARG A 971 -38.45 -15.11 16.17
N VAL A 972 -37.52 -14.19 15.96
CA VAL A 972 -36.68 -14.13 14.77
C VAL A 972 -35.30 -14.64 15.11
N GLY A 973 -34.88 -15.73 14.47
CA GLY A 973 -33.47 -16.08 14.37
C GLY A 973 -32.78 -15.15 13.37
N ARG A 974 -31.56 -14.72 13.67
CA ARG A 974 -30.80 -13.77 12.85
C ARG A 974 -30.67 -14.31 11.41
N PRO A 975 -31.23 -13.63 10.37
CA PRO A 975 -31.15 -14.14 9.00
C PRO A 975 -29.71 -14.31 8.51
N VAL A 976 -29.46 -15.31 7.66
CA VAL A 976 -28.20 -15.55 6.95
C VAL A 976 -28.28 -14.90 5.57
N LEU A 977 -27.25 -14.14 5.20
CA LEU A 977 -27.17 -13.43 3.92
C LEU A 977 -26.01 -13.94 3.06
N SER A 978 -26.13 -13.81 1.74
CA SER A 978 -25.09 -14.16 0.77
C SER A 978 -25.35 -13.47 -0.56
N ALA A 979 -24.35 -13.34 -1.43
CA ALA A 979 -24.55 -12.87 -2.80
C ALA A 979 -23.67 -13.63 -3.78
N MET A 980 -23.92 -13.45 -5.08
CA MET A 980 -23.08 -13.94 -6.17
C MET A 980 -22.91 -12.83 -7.20
N GLY A 981 -21.69 -12.60 -7.68
CA GLY A 981 -21.46 -11.70 -8.80
C GLY A 981 -22.15 -12.22 -10.07
N ALA A 982 -22.80 -11.34 -10.83
CA ALA A 982 -23.59 -11.73 -11.98
C ALA A 982 -23.50 -10.73 -13.13
N GLU A 983 -23.63 -11.25 -14.36
CA GLU A 983 -23.71 -10.44 -15.57
C GLU A 983 -25.06 -9.71 -15.64
N GLU A 984 -25.01 -8.47 -16.13
CA GLU A 984 -26.14 -7.54 -16.23
C GLU A 984 -27.39 -8.14 -16.91
N LYS A 985 -27.20 -9.05 -17.87
CA LYS A 985 -28.27 -9.62 -18.71
C LYS A 985 -29.10 -10.73 -18.07
N VAL A 986 -28.73 -11.22 -16.88
CA VAL A 986 -29.40 -12.38 -16.30
C VAL A 986 -30.70 -12.00 -15.58
N LEU A 987 -30.71 -10.89 -14.84
CA LEU A 987 -31.90 -10.28 -14.23
C LEU A 987 -31.62 -8.79 -14.00
N TYR A 988 -32.19 -7.95 -14.87
CA TYR A 988 -32.03 -6.51 -14.86
C TYR A 988 -33.33 -5.84 -14.41
N VAL A 989 -33.25 -5.07 -13.31
CA VAL A 989 -34.35 -4.26 -12.79
C VAL A 989 -33.93 -2.79 -12.91
N PRO A 990 -34.52 -2.01 -13.84
CA PRO A 990 -34.11 -0.63 -14.04
C PRO A 990 -34.54 0.30 -12.91
N SER A 991 -34.21 1.59 -13.00
CA SER A 991 -34.88 2.60 -12.16
C SER A 991 -36.24 2.98 -12.77
N LEU A 992 -37.23 3.31 -11.92
CA LEU A 992 -38.59 3.70 -12.33
C LEU A 992 -38.63 4.83 -13.38
N GLN A 993 -37.62 5.70 -13.42
CA GLN A 993 -37.55 6.85 -14.33
C GLN A 993 -36.59 6.65 -15.51
N SER A 994 -36.01 5.46 -15.67
CA SER A 994 -35.02 5.19 -16.73
C SER A 994 -35.61 5.16 -18.14
N GLY A 995 -36.93 5.00 -18.28
CA GLY A 995 -37.57 4.73 -19.58
C GLY A 995 -37.26 3.34 -20.15
N THR A 996 -36.61 2.47 -19.37
CA THR A 996 -36.30 1.07 -19.74
C THR A 996 -37.18 0.10 -18.97
N PHE A 997 -37.39 -1.09 -19.53
CA PHE A 997 -38.23 -2.12 -18.92
C PHE A 997 -37.37 -3.21 -18.26
N MET A 998 -37.99 -3.97 -17.36
CA MET A 998 -37.35 -5.13 -16.72
C MET A 998 -37.05 -6.24 -17.73
N GLU A 999 -35.87 -6.86 -17.62
CA GLU A 999 -35.45 -7.98 -18.47
C GLU A 999 -34.89 -9.13 -17.62
N MET A 1000 -35.13 -10.38 -18.02
CA MET A 1000 -34.53 -11.53 -17.35
C MET A 1000 -34.37 -12.76 -18.26
N ASP A 1001 -33.32 -13.54 -18.02
CA ASP A 1001 -33.22 -14.93 -18.49
C ASP A 1001 -33.88 -15.87 -17.47
N GLY A 1002 -35.16 -16.13 -17.67
CA GLY A 1002 -35.95 -16.97 -16.77
C GLY A 1002 -35.39 -18.39 -16.55
N ARG A 1003 -34.64 -18.98 -17.50
CA ARG A 1003 -34.04 -20.32 -17.31
C ARG A 1003 -32.87 -20.26 -16.33
N SER A 1004 -32.00 -19.26 -16.50
CA SER A 1004 -30.85 -19.05 -15.63
C SER A 1004 -31.29 -18.66 -14.22
N VAL A 1005 -32.22 -17.72 -14.10
CA VAL A 1005 -32.82 -17.31 -12.81
C VAL A 1005 -33.43 -18.52 -12.09
N PHE A 1006 -34.26 -19.32 -12.77
CA PHE A 1006 -34.87 -20.51 -12.17
C PHE A 1006 -33.84 -21.47 -11.59
N ARG A 1007 -32.80 -21.82 -12.36
CA ARG A 1007 -31.78 -22.80 -11.94
C ARG A 1007 -30.97 -22.32 -10.74
N ILE A 1008 -30.63 -21.03 -10.71
CA ILE A 1008 -29.82 -20.44 -9.64
C ILE A 1008 -30.68 -20.25 -8.38
N ALA A 1009 -31.88 -19.68 -8.53
CA ALA A 1009 -32.81 -19.45 -7.43
C ALA A 1009 -33.12 -20.74 -6.67
N VAL A 1010 -33.52 -21.81 -7.38
CA VAL A 1010 -33.86 -23.09 -6.73
C VAL A 1010 -32.70 -23.63 -5.90
N ARG A 1011 -31.48 -23.64 -6.46
CA ARG A 1011 -30.32 -24.17 -5.76
C ARG A 1011 -29.95 -23.31 -4.56
N LYS A 1012 -29.80 -22.01 -4.77
CA LYS A 1012 -29.28 -21.10 -3.74
C LYS A 1012 -30.26 -20.84 -2.62
N MET A 1013 -31.56 -20.82 -2.90
CA MET A 1013 -32.57 -20.73 -1.85
C MET A 1013 -32.56 -21.96 -0.93
N ILE A 1014 -32.30 -23.16 -1.46
CA ILE A 1014 -32.11 -24.38 -0.65
C ILE A 1014 -30.82 -24.27 0.17
N ASP A 1015 -29.69 -23.96 -0.47
CA ASP A 1015 -28.40 -23.77 0.23
C ASP A 1015 -28.53 -22.77 1.40
N MET A 1016 -29.24 -21.66 1.17
CA MET A 1016 -29.44 -20.62 2.19
C MET A 1016 -30.38 -21.11 3.30
N LEU A 1017 -31.45 -21.82 2.96
CA LEU A 1017 -32.38 -22.38 3.94
C LEU A 1017 -31.68 -23.39 4.85
N ASP A 1018 -30.84 -24.27 4.29
CA ASP A 1018 -30.03 -25.21 5.06
C ASP A 1018 -29.10 -24.48 6.04
N ARG A 1019 -28.44 -23.41 5.59
CA ARG A 1019 -27.58 -22.58 6.45
C ARG A 1019 -28.36 -21.91 7.58
N ALA A 1020 -29.54 -21.37 7.29
CA ALA A 1020 -30.39 -20.75 8.31
C ALA A 1020 -30.89 -21.77 9.34
N CYS A 1021 -31.27 -22.97 8.90
CA CYS A 1021 -31.64 -24.06 9.81
C CYS A 1021 -30.45 -24.45 10.69
N ALA A 1022 -29.27 -24.64 10.08
CA ALA A 1022 -28.05 -25.02 10.79
C ALA A 1022 -27.66 -23.97 11.85
N GLN A 1023 -27.84 -22.67 11.57
CA GLN A 1023 -27.57 -21.60 12.52
C GLN A 1023 -28.48 -21.68 13.77
N GLU A 1024 -29.72 -22.15 13.61
CA GLU A 1024 -30.67 -22.35 14.71
C GLU A 1024 -30.67 -23.79 15.26
N GLY A 1025 -29.61 -24.57 14.97
CA GLY A 1025 -29.47 -25.95 15.43
C GLY A 1025 -30.59 -26.88 14.93
N ALA A 1026 -31.15 -26.60 13.76
CA ALA A 1026 -32.23 -27.34 13.12
C ALA A 1026 -31.82 -27.85 11.73
N THR A 1027 -32.62 -28.75 11.18
CA THR A 1027 -32.59 -29.17 9.79
C THR A 1027 -33.89 -28.74 9.10
N VAL A 1028 -33.93 -28.79 7.76
CA VAL A 1028 -35.14 -28.50 7.00
C VAL A 1028 -36.32 -29.39 7.41
N ASP A 1029 -36.05 -30.65 7.81
CA ASP A 1029 -37.08 -31.60 8.27
C ASP A 1029 -37.72 -31.20 9.61
N ASP A 1030 -37.03 -30.37 10.42
CA ASP A 1030 -37.53 -29.85 11.70
C ASP A 1030 -38.49 -28.66 11.53
N LEU A 1031 -38.63 -28.14 10.31
CA LEU A 1031 -39.51 -27.01 10.04
C LEU A 1031 -40.98 -27.44 10.01
N SER A 1032 -41.84 -26.63 10.64
CA SER A 1032 -43.29 -26.77 10.58
C SER A 1032 -43.87 -26.23 9.29
N LEU A 1033 -43.23 -25.20 8.71
CA LEU A 1033 -43.66 -24.51 7.50
C LEU A 1033 -42.44 -23.89 6.79
N ILE A 1034 -42.48 -23.79 5.47
CA ILE A 1034 -41.51 -23.00 4.70
C ILE A 1034 -42.25 -21.88 3.96
N VAL A 1035 -41.76 -20.64 4.12
CA VAL A 1035 -42.22 -19.45 3.41
C VAL A 1035 -41.10 -19.01 2.46
N PRO A 1036 -41.04 -19.56 1.24
CA PRO A 1036 -40.08 -19.11 0.24
C PRO A 1036 -40.53 -17.78 -0.38
N HIS A 1037 -39.58 -17.04 -0.96
CA HIS A 1037 -39.89 -15.90 -1.82
C HIS A 1037 -40.88 -16.30 -2.91
N GLN A 1038 -41.98 -15.55 -3.00
CA GLN A 1038 -43.08 -15.80 -3.93
C GLN A 1038 -42.74 -15.29 -5.34
N ALA A 1039 -41.63 -15.77 -5.91
CA ALA A 1039 -41.07 -15.29 -7.18
C ALA A 1039 -41.80 -15.84 -8.41
N ASN A 1040 -42.04 -17.15 -8.39
CA ASN A 1040 -42.71 -17.92 -9.43
C ASN A 1040 -43.17 -19.25 -8.82
N GLY A 1041 -44.42 -19.66 -9.07
CA GLY A 1041 -44.98 -20.91 -8.54
C GLY A 1041 -44.17 -22.15 -8.92
N ARG A 1042 -43.50 -22.15 -10.07
CA ARG A 1042 -42.61 -23.25 -10.48
C ARG A 1042 -41.34 -23.32 -9.65
N ILE A 1043 -40.79 -22.17 -9.22
CA ILE A 1043 -39.59 -22.14 -8.36
C ILE A 1043 -39.94 -22.68 -6.99
N ILE A 1044 -41.07 -22.24 -6.42
CA ILE A 1044 -41.59 -22.72 -5.13
C ILE A 1044 -41.76 -24.24 -5.17
N GLU A 1045 -42.44 -24.75 -6.20
CA GLU A 1045 -42.69 -26.18 -6.36
C GLU A 1045 -41.40 -26.98 -6.62
N ALA A 1046 -40.43 -26.39 -7.30
CA ALA A 1046 -39.13 -27.02 -7.54
C ALA A 1046 -38.29 -27.11 -6.27
N ILE A 1047 -38.26 -26.05 -5.45
CA ILE A 1047 -37.63 -26.07 -4.12
C ILE A 1047 -38.29 -27.16 -3.28
N ARG A 1048 -39.61 -27.12 -3.11
CA ARG A 1048 -40.36 -28.12 -2.35
C ARG A 1048 -40.04 -29.55 -2.77
N LYS A 1049 -40.05 -29.84 -4.07
CA LYS A 1049 -39.72 -31.17 -4.60
C LYS A 1049 -38.27 -31.57 -4.34
N ALA A 1050 -37.33 -30.64 -4.47
CA ALA A 1050 -35.92 -30.90 -4.27
C ALA A 1050 -35.59 -31.27 -2.81
N ILE A 1051 -36.18 -30.56 -1.84
CA ILE A 1051 -36.04 -30.88 -0.41
C ILE A 1051 -37.07 -31.89 0.10
N LYS A 1052 -37.93 -32.43 -0.78
CA LYS A 1052 -38.98 -33.42 -0.47
C LYS A 1052 -39.95 -33.01 0.64
N PHE A 1053 -40.28 -31.73 0.72
CA PHE A 1053 -41.14 -31.18 1.78
C PHE A 1053 -42.65 -31.34 1.47
N PRO A 1054 -43.52 -31.54 2.48
CA PRO A 1054 -44.96 -31.69 2.27
C PRO A 1054 -45.62 -30.47 1.61
N THR A 1055 -46.56 -30.70 0.69
CA THR A 1055 -47.23 -29.62 -0.08
C THR A 1055 -48.05 -28.68 0.79
N ASP A 1056 -48.71 -29.22 1.82
CA ASP A 1056 -49.48 -28.47 2.80
C ASP A 1056 -48.62 -27.65 3.78
N LYS A 1057 -47.29 -27.88 3.79
CA LYS A 1057 -46.32 -27.18 4.63
C LYS A 1057 -45.42 -26.20 3.86
N VAL A 1058 -45.74 -25.87 2.61
CA VAL A 1058 -45.08 -24.79 1.87
C VAL A 1058 -46.08 -23.69 1.57
N PHE A 1059 -45.76 -22.48 2.02
CA PHE A 1059 -46.63 -21.33 1.84
C PHE A 1059 -46.71 -20.90 0.37
N TYR A 1060 -47.93 -20.77 -0.15
CA TYR A 1060 -48.18 -20.55 -1.57
C TYR A 1060 -49.21 -19.43 -1.75
N TYR A 1061 -48.74 -18.18 -1.78
CA TYR A 1061 -49.55 -16.96 -1.94
C TYR A 1061 -49.38 -16.28 -3.28
N ILE A 1062 -48.35 -16.65 -4.04
CA ILE A 1062 -48.06 -16.08 -5.37
C ILE A 1062 -49.28 -16.11 -6.30
N ARG A 1063 -50.17 -17.10 -6.14
CA ARG A 1063 -51.38 -17.27 -6.94
C ARG A 1063 -52.25 -16.02 -7.00
N ASP A 1064 -52.38 -15.34 -5.87
CA ASP A 1064 -53.40 -14.31 -5.66
C ASP A 1064 -52.82 -12.89 -5.58
N TYR A 1065 -51.48 -12.75 -5.52
CA TYR A 1065 -50.80 -11.46 -5.38
C TYR A 1065 -49.72 -11.21 -6.45
N GLY A 1066 -49.28 -12.25 -7.17
CA GLY A 1066 -48.09 -12.16 -8.01
C GLY A 1066 -46.79 -12.03 -7.20
N ASN A 1067 -45.70 -11.74 -7.90
CA ASN A 1067 -44.40 -11.45 -7.31
C ASN A 1067 -44.34 -9.97 -6.88
N THR A 1068 -44.45 -9.71 -5.59
CA THR A 1068 -44.35 -8.36 -5.01
C THR A 1068 -42.94 -8.02 -4.50
N SER A 1069 -41.91 -8.70 -5.03
CA SER A 1069 -40.50 -8.55 -4.66
C SER A 1069 -40.28 -8.69 -3.15
N SER A 1070 -39.66 -7.71 -2.48
CA SER A 1070 -39.29 -7.75 -1.07
C SER A 1070 -40.49 -7.91 -0.13
N ASN A 1071 -41.71 -7.56 -0.59
CA ASN A 1071 -42.94 -7.70 0.20
C ASN A 1071 -43.44 -9.14 0.34
N THR A 1072 -42.97 -10.07 -0.49
CA THR A 1072 -43.56 -11.42 -0.58
C THR A 1072 -43.47 -12.23 0.70
N ILE A 1073 -42.34 -12.16 1.42
CA ILE A 1073 -42.17 -12.82 2.73
C ILE A 1073 -43.04 -12.16 3.80
N PRO A 1074 -42.98 -10.85 4.05
CA PRO A 1074 -43.80 -10.24 5.10
C PRO A 1074 -45.31 -10.34 4.82
N LEU A 1075 -45.76 -10.25 3.57
CA LEU A 1075 -47.17 -10.52 3.21
C LEU A 1075 -47.58 -11.96 3.55
N SER A 1076 -46.67 -12.92 3.33
CA SER A 1076 -46.93 -14.32 3.66
C SER A 1076 -46.96 -14.56 5.16
N LEU A 1077 -46.09 -13.85 5.92
CA LEU A 1077 -46.07 -13.90 7.38
C LEU A 1077 -47.32 -13.28 8.01
N GLU A 1078 -47.78 -12.12 7.51
CA GLU A 1078 -49.04 -11.49 7.95
C GLU A 1078 -50.24 -12.43 7.78
N ALA A 1079 -50.21 -13.25 6.74
CA ALA A 1079 -51.29 -14.14 6.38
C ALA A 1079 -51.23 -15.54 6.99
N LEU A 1080 -50.28 -15.78 7.90
CA LEU A 1080 -50.21 -17.04 8.63
C LEU A 1080 -51.48 -17.27 9.47
N PRO A 1081 -51.96 -18.51 9.60
CA PRO A 1081 -53.09 -18.83 10.46
C PRO A 1081 -52.82 -18.41 11.92
N SER A 1082 -53.83 -17.84 12.58
CA SER A 1082 -53.72 -17.38 13.96
C SER A 1082 -53.60 -18.51 14.99
N ASP A 1083 -53.86 -19.77 14.58
CA ASP A 1083 -53.90 -20.98 15.39
C ASP A 1083 -52.67 -21.88 15.25
N LEU A 1084 -51.56 -21.35 14.69
CA LEU A 1084 -50.29 -22.09 14.64
C LEU A 1084 -49.83 -22.46 16.06
N PRO A 1085 -49.42 -23.72 16.30
CA PRO A 1085 -48.97 -24.15 17.62
C PRO A 1085 -47.70 -23.38 18.04
N PRO A 1086 -47.57 -22.97 19.31
CA PRO A 1086 -46.34 -22.38 19.84
C PRO A 1086 -45.14 -23.32 19.68
N GLY A 1087 -43.95 -22.77 19.43
CA GLY A 1087 -42.69 -23.50 19.22
C GLY A 1087 -42.49 -24.02 17.79
N GLY A 1088 -43.37 -23.68 16.85
CA GLY A 1088 -43.25 -24.09 15.46
C GLY A 1088 -42.19 -23.28 14.71
N LYS A 1089 -41.16 -23.92 14.18
CA LYS A 1089 -40.12 -23.29 13.34
C LYS A 1089 -40.60 -23.12 11.90
N ILE A 1090 -40.49 -21.91 11.37
CA ILE A 1090 -40.88 -21.52 10.01
C ILE A 1090 -39.61 -21.06 9.27
N GLY A 1091 -39.26 -21.76 8.20
CA GLY A 1091 -38.10 -21.42 7.38
C GLY A 1091 -38.44 -20.36 6.33
N LEU A 1092 -37.66 -19.29 6.26
CA LEU A 1092 -37.74 -18.22 5.28
C LEU A 1092 -36.57 -18.34 4.32
N THR A 1093 -36.79 -18.14 3.01
CA THR A 1093 -35.69 -18.11 2.04
C THR A 1093 -36.05 -17.26 0.83
N ALA A 1094 -35.10 -16.48 0.32
CA ALA A 1094 -35.30 -15.54 -0.77
C ALA A 1094 -34.05 -15.41 -1.66
N PHE A 1095 -34.29 -15.03 -2.92
CA PHE A 1095 -33.28 -14.53 -3.84
C PHE A 1095 -33.77 -13.19 -4.41
N GLY A 1096 -32.87 -12.24 -4.65
CA GLY A 1096 -33.18 -10.94 -5.26
C GLY A 1096 -32.52 -10.74 -6.63
N GLY A 1097 -33.00 -9.71 -7.35
CA GLY A 1097 -32.28 -9.10 -8.48
C GLY A 1097 -30.87 -8.67 -8.08
N GLY A 1098 -29.88 -8.90 -8.95
CA GLY A 1098 -28.46 -8.79 -8.60
C GLY A 1098 -27.88 -10.02 -7.88
N PHE A 1099 -28.65 -11.12 -7.75
CA PHE A 1099 -28.24 -12.38 -7.12
C PHE A 1099 -27.78 -12.23 -5.67
N THR A 1100 -28.52 -11.42 -4.91
CA THR A 1100 -28.55 -11.46 -3.45
C THR A 1100 -29.40 -12.64 -2.98
N PHE A 1101 -29.03 -13.27 -1.88
CA PHE A 1101 -29.72 -14.41 -1.29
C PHE A 1101 -29.79 -14.25 0.21
N ALA A 1102 -30.92 -14.67 0.79
CA ALA A 1102 -31.12 -14.61 2.22
C ALA A 1102 -32.02 -15.74 2.69
N ALA A 1103 -31.81 -16.20 3.92
CA ALA A 1103 -32.72 -17.13 4.59
C ALA A 1103 -32.74 -16.85 6.09
N GLY A 1104 -33.79 -17.26 6.78
CA GLY A 1104 -33.92 -17.14 8.23
C GLY A 1104 -34.85 -18.19 8.76
N VAL A 1105 -34.89 -18.37 10.08
CA VAL A 1105 -35.88 -19.22 10.73
C VAL A 1105 -36.58 -18.36 11.77
N VAL A 1106 -37.92 -18.36 11.72
CA VAL A 1106 -38.75 -17.70 12.74
C VAL A 1106 -39.53 -18.74 13.51
N GLU A 1107 -39.85 -18.49 14.77
CA GLU A 1107 -40.53 -19.44 15.65
C GLU A 1107 -41.78 -18.80 16.25
N THR A 1108 -42.90 -19.53 16.22
CA THR A 1108 -44.16 -19.06 16.78
C THR A 1108 -44.10 -19.02 18.31
N LEU A 1109 -44.43 -17.88 18.90
CA LEU A 1109 -44.47 -17.70 20.35
C LEU A 1109 -45.92 -17.75 20.87
N GLU A 1110 -46.10 -18.09 22.14
CA GLU A 1110 -47.40 -17.92 22.81
C GLU A 1110 -47.78 -16.43 22.79
N ARG A 1111 -49.03 -16.11 22.46
CA ARG A 1111 -49.50 -14.72 22.50
C ARG A 1111 -49.62 -14.29 23.97
N PRO A 1112 -49.03 -13.15 24.38
CA PRO A 1112 -49.26 -12.62 25.72
C PRO A 1112 -50.77 -12.36 25.92
N GLN A 1113 -51.29 -12.74 27.09
CA GLN A 1113 -52.73 -12.62 27.43
C GLN A 1113 -53.19 -11.16 27.58
#